data_AF-A0A812YNS8-F1
#
_entry.id   AF-A0A812YNS8-F1
#
_cell.length_a   1.000
_cell.length_b   1.000
_cell.length_c   1.000
_cell.angle_alpha   90.00
_cell.angle_beta   90.00
_cell.angle_gamma   90.00
#
_symmetry.space_group_name_H-M   'P 1'
#
loop_
_entity.id
_entity.type
_entity.pdbx_description
1 polymer ?
#
loop_
_entity_poly.entity_id
_entity_poly.type
_entity_poly.pdbx_seq_one_letter_code
_entity_poly.pdbx_strand_id
1 'polypeptide(L)'
;MPVPWPDSPTTINRPEDRGITVQQLRDLKLFLQRLCKTGQLKKDGWAVDWHRLNQYHISELVLVPVITHLHAKCKLEGQPRRSWVELVASGPQPPEILVSHSWAGRFRDFMAVVDNLLLDRGWSSAARIWVCTFANSQFGEHFGPTLEESPFFHAISLAKGTVLVVDRDAHSLTRIWCGLELHFTEKLRKDLQVYTPSGRIGSTRVTSGPLVEAIACWDVTSCEASQPSDRRQILNYLAHPAKEKDGLLKDDKGNLVFENGWRKVLEDDHHQPWWTPLSCHGQANSRTRADGKPEYKHETVLFKQHADAFSKLNQLVRDKVKIAASATETIRSGRPCTFVPIPIEQRGVLLGHVRAFFKSLRLEIQDGTHLDWGTVTTRTVVHEILEKRYSDTSYAETVNAGPTCAKYVIEHMWNGRFSDLEAGIEWFAEARQLNDLSAIWLDVLCARCGNVACQVEALKEGAGFRKNRDSDGRAFLWPGHGVEINRAWFMHALHVTRTSAKSIDFVSSMGAVACSVAFPDGSWALGSFDVGIANQLLYLDASQSKADRQKDVDYIIGVLGSAKGGFNRFHQRLRRIAVGPVLRDAAARGRPEDLAQILQVCASSGLVINSSSLGGSLGEKATHVAAAGGHVEMLEALLNLAADPNAQDHINETPLHYAAFSGHLDCVKLLLSRSANICAESAFGETPLDVAADNVAEFSGVETGRICTLLEIWEGHP
;
A
#
# COMPACT_ATOMS: atom_id res chain seq x y z
N MET A 1 -21.57 -5.10 5.61
CA MET A 1 -21.93 -3.67 5.65
C MET A 1 -23.12 -3.63 6.59
N PRO A 2 -23.24 -2.72 7.55
CA PRO A 2 -24.53 -2.51 8.21
C PRO A 2 -25.43 -1.77 7.22
N VAL A 3 -25.77 -2.42 6.12
CA VAL A 3 -26.84 -1.95 5.28
C VAL A 3 -27.82 -3.08 5.36
N PRO A 4 -28.91 -2.97 6.15
CA PRO A 4 -30.11 -3.70 5.79
C PRO A 4 -30.37 -3.31 4.35
N TRP A 5 -30.00 -4.20 3.43
CA TRP A 5 -30.17 -3.98 2.00
C TRP A 5 -31.61 -3.55 1.83
N PRO A 6 -31.88 -2.36 1.27
CA PRO A 6 -33.24 -1.88 1.22
C PRO A 6 -34.08 -2.95 0.53
N ASP A 7 -35.17 -3.40 1.17
CA ASP A 7 -36.10 -4.38 0.59
C ASP A 7 -36.57 -3.96 -0.82
N SER A 8 -36.52 -2.65 -1.07
CA SER A 8 -36.72 -2.01 -2.37
C SER A 8 -35.57 -1.03 -2.66
N PRO A 9 -34.51 -1.47 -3.36
CA PRO A 9 -33.40 -0.58 -3.72
C PRO A 9 -33.87 0.55 -4.64
N THR A 10 -33.13 1.67 -4.64
CA THR A 10 -33.46 2.82 -5.49
C THR A 10 -32.88 2.62 -6.90
N THR A 11 -33.58 3.07 -7.93
CA THR A 11 -33.06 3.09 -9.30
C THR A 11 -32.56 4.49 -9.63
N ILE A 12 -31.29 4.60 -10.06
CA ILE A 12 -30.68 5.86 -10.49
C ILE A 12 -30.44 5.75 -11.99
N ASN A 13 -31.37 6.32 -12.77
CA ASN A 13 -31.42 6.18 -14.23
C ASN A 13 -30.21 6.82 -14.95
N ARG A 14 -29.60 7.84 -14.34
CA ARG A 14 -28.49 8.61 -14.91
C ARG A 14 -27.17 8.17 -14.26
N PRO A 15 -26.27 7.47 -14.97
CA PRO A 15 -25.00 7.01 -14.40
C PRO A 15 -24.14 8.13 -13.78
N GLU A 16 -24.22 9.34 -14.32
CA GLU A 16 -23.52 10.51 -13.79
C GLU A 16 -24.01 10.96 -12.41
N ASP A 17 -25.25 10.61 -12.04
CA ASP A 17 -25.82 10.87 -10.72
C ASP A 17 -25.51 9.75 -9.71
N ARG A 18 -24.71 8.74 -10.09
CA ARG A 18 -24.32 7.63 -9.21
C ARG A 18 -23.01 7.94 -8.47
N GLY A 19 -22.92 9.14 -7.88
CA GLY A 19 -21.87 9.42 -6.91
C GLY A 19 -22.04 8.59 -5.64
N ILE A 20 -20.96 8.38 -4.91
CA ILE A 20 -20.96 7.71 -3.61
C ILE A 20 -20.50 8.69 -2.53
N THR A 21 -21.17 8.69 -1.38
CA THR A 21 -20.70 9.48 -0.23
C THR A 21 -19.42 8.88 0.35
N VAL A 22 -18.59 9.71 0.97
CA VAL A 22 -17.40 9.20 1.68
C VAL A 22 -17.79 8.27 2.84
N GLN A 23 -18.94 8.47 3.48
CA GLN A 23 -19.46 7.55 4.48
C GLN A 23 -19.71 6.16 3.87
N GLN A 24 -20.46 6.07 2.77
CA GLN A 24 -20.72 4.80 2.07
C GLN A 24 -19.42 4.10 1.63
N LEU A 25 -18.40 4.85 1.22
CA LEU A 25 -17.07 4.28 0.91
C LEU A 25 -16.34 3.76 2.14
N ARG A 26 -16.44 4.45 3.28
CA ARG A 26 -15.86 3.97 4.55
C ARG A 26 -16.57 2.71 5.03
N ASP A 27 -17.89 2.64 4.88
CA ASP A 27 -18.66 1.45 5.21
C ASP A 27 -18.28 0.26 4.32
N LEU A 28 -18.08 0.51 3.01
CA LEU A 28 -17.54 -0.50 2.09
C LEU A 28 -16.12 -0.93 2.49
N LYS A 29 -15.24 0.01 2.86
CA LYS A 29 -13.89 -0.29 3.37
C LYS A 29 -13.93 -1.22 4.57
N LEU A 30 -14.78 -0.93 5.55
CA LEU A 30 -14.91 -1.76 6.75
C LEU A 30 -15.46 -3.15 6.41
N PHE A 31 -16.43 -3.24 5.49
CA PHE A 31 -16.95 -4.52 5.00
C PHE A 31 -15.89 -5.37 4.30
N LEU A 32 -15.12 -4.76 3.39
CA LEU A 32 -14.03 -5.45 2.68
C LEU A 32 -12.94 -5.90 3.65
N GLN A 33 -12.63 -5.08 4.65
CA GLN A 33 -11.70 -5.44 5.72
C GLN A 33 -12.18 -6.66 6.51
N ARG A 34 -13.47 -6.72 6.86
CA ARG A 34 -14.08 -7.91 7.52
C ARG A 34 -13.91 -9.15 6.64
N LEU A 35 -14.29 -9.10 5.36
CA LEU A 35 -14.16 -10.23 4.42
C LEU A 35 -12.71 -10.72 4.23
N CYS A 36 -11.74 -9.80 4.15
CA CYS A 36 -10.33 -10.14 4.06
C CYS A 36 -9.83 -10.83 5.34
N LYS A 37 -10.18 -10.30 6.51
CA LYS A 37 -9.75 -10.83 7.81
C LYS A 37 -10.33 -12.20 8.11
N THR A 38 -11.59 -12.43 7.72
CA THR A 38 -12.28 -13.71 7.91
C THR A 38 -11.88 -14.75 6.86
N GLY A 39 -10.99 -14.40 5.93
CA GLY A 39 -10.53 -15.29 4.86
C GLY A 39 -11.63 -15.67 3.86
N GLN A 40 -12.78 -14.98 3.89
CA GLN A 40 -13.93 -15.25 3.03
C GLN A 40 -13.70 -14.74 1.61
N LEU A 41 -12.91 -13.68 1.46
CA LEU A 41 -12.52 -13.20 0.15
C LEU A 41 -11.36 -14.02 -0.42
N LYS A 42 -11.64 -14.88 -1.39
CA LYS A 42 -10.64 -15.76 -2.02
C LYS A 42 -10.53 -15.53 -3.53
N LYS A 43 -9.31 -15.64 -4.04
CA LYS A 43 -8.99 -15.68 -5.47
C LYS A 43 -8.08 -16.87 -5.75
N ASP A 44 -8.45 -17.70 -6.71
CA ASP A 44 -7.70 -18.93 -7.07
C ASP A 44 -7.45 -19.86 -5.87
N GLY A 45 -8.39 -19.88 -4.91
CA GLY A 45 -8.29 -20.67 -3.68
C GLY A 45 -7.52 -19.99 -2.53
N TRP A 46 -6.88 -18.84 -2.76
CA TRP A 46 -6.08 -18.11 -1.76
C TRP A 46 -6.83 -16.92 -1.19
N ALA A 47 -6.73 -16.70 0.12
CA ALA A 47 -7.29 -15.52 0.77
C ALA A 47 -6.62 -14.23 0.25
N VAL A 48 -7.43 -13.20 -0.01
CA VAL A 48 -6.97 -11.91 -0.51
C VAL A 48 -6.65 -10.99 0.67
N ASP A 49 -5.39 -10.56 0.79
CA ASP A 49 -4.94 -9.60 1.81
C ASP A 49 -5.51 -8.20 1.54
N TRP A 50 -5.97 -7.52 2.60
CA TRP A 50 -6.47 -6.14 2.57
C TRP A 50 -5.54 -5.15 1.85
N HIS A 51 -4.23 -5.26 2.05
CA HIS A 51 -3.22 -4.38 1.47
C HIS A 51 -2.93 -4.69 -0.01
N ARG A 52 -3.35 -5.86 -0.50
CA ARG A 52 -3.27 -6.29 -1.91
C ARG A 52 -4.60 -6.18 -2.65
N LEU A 53 -5.68 -5.87 -1.94
CA LEU A 53 -7.00 -5.68 -2.52
C LEU A 53 -6.99 -4.46 -3.45
N ASN A 54 -7.45 -4.64 -4.68
CA ASN A 54 -7.58 -3.60 -5.70
C ASN A 54 -9.03 -3.53 -6.20
N GLN A 55 -9.34 -2.57 -7.06
CA GLN A 55 -10.71 -2.33 -7.51
C GLN A 55 -11.27 -3.48 -8.38
N TYR A 56 -10.42 -4.18 -9.14
CA TYR A 56 -10.83 -5.40 -9.86
C TYR A 56 -11.32 -6.47 -8.89
N HIS A 57 -10.53 -6.76 -7.85
CA HIS A 57 -10.93 -7.72 -6.81
C HIS A 57 -12.25 -7.31 -6.15
N ILE A 58 -12.42 -6.03 -5.82
CA ILE A 58 -13.65 -5.53 -5.21
C ILE A 58 -14.84 -5.75 -6.15
N SER A 59 -14.71 -5.37 -7.42
CA SER A 59 -15.78 -5.54 -8.40
C SER A 59 -16.14 -7.02 -8.61
N GLU A 60 -15.15 -7.85 -8.93
CA GLU A 60 -15.34 -9.23 -9.38
C GLU A 60 -15.67 -10.21 -8.24
N LEU A 61 -15.03 -10.05 -7.09
CA LEU A 61 -15.12 -11.00 -5.98
C LEU A 61 -16.12 -10.57 -4.90
N VAL A 62 -16.55 -9.30 -4.90
CA VAL A 62 -17.45 -8.77 -3.87
C VAL A 62 -18.69 -8.15 -4.48
N LEU A 63 -18.57 -7.04 -5.20
CA LEU A 63 -19.74 -6.27 -5.63
C LEU A 63 -20.66 -7.08 -6.56
N VAL A 64 -20.10 -7.68 -7.61
CA VAL A 64 -20.87 -8.49 -8.58
C VAL A 64 -21.54 -9.70 -7.90
N PRO A 65 -20.84 -10.52 -7.09
CA PRO A 65 -21.47 -11.61 -6.33
C PRO A 65 -22.55 -11.13 -5.37
N VAL A 66 -22.29 -10.08 -4.56
CA VAL A 66 -23.25 -9.52 -3.60
C VAL A 66 -24.52 -9.05 -4.33
N ILE A 67 -24.36 -8.24 -5.38
CA ILE A 67 -25.49 -7.74 -6.18
C ILE A 67 -26.28 -8.93 -6.76
N THR A 68 -25.60 -9.97 -7.25
CA THR A 68 -26.27 -11.16 -7.81
C THR A 68 -27.05 -11.93 -6.76
N HIS A 69 -26.45 -12.15 -5.59
CA HIS A 69 -27.09 -12.82 -4.46
C HIS A 69 -28.33 -12.05 -3.99
N LEU A 70 -28.23 -10.73 -3.81
CA LEU A 70 -29.35 -9.90 -3.37
C LEU A 70 -30.49 -9.86 -4.38
N HIS A 71 -30.20 -9.79 -5.68
CA HIS A 71 -31.25 -9.88 -6.70
C HIS A 71 -32.03 -11.20 -6.61
N ALA A 72 -31.35 -12.32 -6.37
CA ALA A 72 -31.99 -13.62 -6.18
C ALA A 72 -32.82 -13.66 -4.89
N LYS A 73 -32.26 -13.20 -3.77
CA LYS A 73 -32.93 -13.19 -2.45
C LYS A 73 -34.19 -12.31 -2.44
N CYS A 74 -34.13 -11.12 -3.05
CA CYS A 74 -35.25 -10.17 -3.11
C CYS A 74 -36.28 -10.49 -4.21
N LYS A 75 -36.17 -11.64 -4.90
CA LYS A 75 -37.08 -12.05 -6.00
C LYS A 75 -37.24 -10.99 -7.10
N LEU A 76 -36.18 -10.24 -7.40
CA LEU A 76 -36.18 -9.20 -8.44
C LEU A 76 -35.96 -9.81 -9.85
N GLU A 77 -36.44 -11.03 -10.08
CA GLU A 77 -36.27 -11.75 -11.34
C GLU A 77 -36.88 -10.96 -12.51
N GLY A 78 -36.11 -10.77 -13.58
CA GLY A 78 -36.51 -10.00 -14.76
C GLY A 78 -36.24 -8.49 -14.70
N GLN A 79 -35.79 -7.94 -13.57
CA GLN A 79 -35.32 -6.55 -13.49
C GLN A 79 -33.85 -6.42 -13.93
N PRO A 80 -33.43 -5.27 -14.50
CA PRO A 80 -32.04 -5.02 -14.84
C PRO A 80 -31.17 -5.00 -13.57
N ARG A 81 -29.97 -5.59 -13.66
CA ARG A 81 -29.00 -5.56 -12.56
C ARG A 81 -28.55 -4.12 -12.29
N ARG A 82 -28.43 -3.80 -11.01
CA ARG A 82 -28.14 -2.46 -10.48
C ARG A 82 -26.66 -2.27 -10.18
N SER A 83 -26.22 -1.03 -10.17
CA SER A 83 -24.89 -0.66 -9.69
C SER A 83 -24.78 -0.76 -8.16
N TRP A 84 -23.55 -0.82 -7.65
CA TRP A 84 -23.32 -0.76 -6.20
C TRP A 84 -23.96 0.48 -5.55
N VAL A 85 -23.85 1.65 -6.17
CA VAL A 85 -24.40 2.90 -5.63
C VAL A 85 -25.92 2.82 -5.47
N GLU A 86 -26.62 2.19 -6.41
CA GLU A 86 -28.07 2.00 -6.35
C GLU A 86 -28.53 1.05 -5.23
N LEU A 87 -27.63 0.23 -4.69
CA LEU A 87 -27.93 -0.61 -3.51
C LEU A 87 -27.81 0.15 -2.19
N VAL A 88 -26.92 1.14 -2.12
CA VAL A 88 -26.57 1.82 -0.86
C VAL A 88 -27.10 3.25 -0.77
N ALA A 89 -27.53 3.82 -1.89
CA ALA A 89 -28.07 5.18 -1.98
C ALA A 89 -29.60 5.19 -1.89
N SER A 90 -30.13 6.19 -1.16
CA SER A 90 -31.57 6.47 -1.10
C SER A 90 -32.08 7.32 -2.28
N GLY A 91 -31.25 7.62 -3.27
CA GLY A 91 -31.58 8.51 -4.39
C GLY A 91 -30.37 8.96 -5.21
N PRO A 92 -30.58 9.77 -6.26
CA PRO A 92 -29.52 10.38 -7.06
C PRO A 92 -28.51 11.17 -6.20
N GLN A 93 -27.23 10.96 -6.44
CA GLN A 93 -26.10 11.58 -5.74
C GLN A 93 -25.15 12.25 -6.74
N PRO A 94 -25.47 13.44 -7.28
CA PRO A 94 -24.59 14.11 -8.23
C PRO A 94 -23.24 14.42 -7.56
N PRO A 95 -22.10 14.19 -8.24
CA PRO A 95 -20.80 14.24 -7.60
C PRO A 95 -20.29 15.67 -7.40
N GLU A 96 -19.57 15.91 -6.31
CA GLU A 96 -18.86 17.17 -6.08
C GLU A 96 -17.46 17.18 -6.68
N ILE A 97 -16.85 16.00 -6.77
CA ILE A 97 -15.56 15.76 -7.40
C ILE A 97 -15.60 14.43 -8.14
N LEU A 98 -14.93 14.38 -9.28
CA LEU A 98 -14.62 13.12 -9.94
C LEU A 98 -13.25 12.61 -9.49
N VAL A 99 -13.14 11.31 -9.20
CA VAL A 99 -11.87 10.69 -8.83
C VAL A 99 -11.42 9.75 -9.93
N SER A 100 -10.40 10.17 -10.67
CA SER A 100 -9.72 9.39 -11.70
C SER A 100 -8.72 8.45 -11.05
N HIS A 101 -8.87 7.14 -11.28
CA HIS A 101 -8.08 6.09 -10.61
C HIS A 101 -7.98 4.83 -11.50
N SER A 102 -6.86 4.10 -11.39
CA SER A 102 -6.70 2.81 -12.07
C SER A 102 -7.42 1.68 -11.35
N TRP A 103 -8.15 0.84 -12.07
CA TRP A 103 -8.78 -0.33 -11.45
C TRP A 103 -7.78 -1.32 -10.83
N ALA A 104 -6.53 -1.33 -11.30
CA ALA A 104 -5.45 -2.13 -10.72
C ALA A 104 -4.86 -1.51 -9.44
N GLY A 105 -5.14 -0.23 -9.18
CA GLY A 105 -4.67 0.48 -7.99
C GLY A 105 -5.27 -0.11 -6.71
N ARG A 106 -4.46 -0.15 -5.66
CA ARG A 106 -4.83 -0.73 -4.36
C ARG A 106 -5.92 0.11 -3.71
N PHE A 107 -6.95 -0.54 -3.19
CA PHE A 107 -8.08 0.15 -2.59
C PHE A 107 -7.69 0.91 -1.31
N ARG A 108 -6.76 0.37 -0.53
CA ARG A 108 -6.17 1.07 0.62
C ARG A 108 -5.54 2.41 0.22
N ASP A 109 -4.77 2.42 -0.88
CA ASP A 109 -4.10 3.62 -1.38
C ASP A 109 -5.12 4.65 -1.87
N PHE A 110 -6.17 4.20 -2.57
CA PHE A 110 -7.32 5.03 -2.94
C PHE A 110 -8.00 5.66 -1.71
N MET A 111 -8.28 4.87 -0.67
CA MET A 111 -8.91 5.37 0.56
C MET A 111 -8.02 6.36 1.31
N ALA A 112 -6.70 6.16 1.33
CA ALA A 112 -5.77 7.13 1.89
C ALA A 112 -5.83 8.48 1.14
N VAL A 113 -6.01 8.46 -0.20
CA VAL A 113 -6.23 9.69 -0.97
C VAL A 113 -7.58 10.34 -0.62
N VAL A 114 -8.65 9.57 -0.46
CA VAL A 114 -9.95 10.11 -0.03
C VAL A 114 -9.84 10.78 1.34
N ASP A 115 -9.15 10.15 2.30
CA ASP A 115 -8.93 10.73 3.64
C ASP A 115 -8.10 12.02 3.57
N ASN A 116 -7.03 12.06 2.76
CA ASN A 116 -6.25 13.29 2.54
C ASN A 116 -7.08 14.40 1.87
N LEU A 117 -7.94 14.05 0.90
CA LEU A 117 -8.83 15.00 0.23
C LEU A 117 -9.80 15.65 1.20
N LEU A 118 -10.36 14.88 2.14
CA LEU A 118 -11.24 15.40 3.19
C LEU A 118 -10.50 16.38 4.10
N LEU A 119 -9.27 16.03 4.52
CA LEU A 119 -8.44 16.90 5.36
C LEU A 119 -8.10 18.22 4.66
N ASP A 120 -7.66 18.16 3.40
CA ASP A 120 -7.25 19.35 2.64
C ASP A 120 -8.43 20.29 2.32
N ARG A 121 -9.64 19.75 2.16
CA ARG A 121 -10.84 20.52 1.78
C ARG A 121 -11.78 20.85 2.93
N GLY A 122 -11.54 20.31 4.13
CA GLY A 122 -12.44 20.44 5.27
C GLY A 122 -13.83 19.85 5.01
N TRP A 123 -13.91 18.79 4.18
CA TRP A 123 -15.16 18.16 3.80
C TRP A 123 -15.66 17.18 4.88
N SER A 124 -16.98 17.00 4.94
CA SER A 124 -17.61 15.99 5.81
C SER A 124 -17.68 14.63 5.11
N SER A 125 -18.04 13.59 5.87
CA SER A 125 -18.30 12.25 5.32
C SER A 125 -19.49 12.19 4.35
N ALA A 126 -20.32 13.25 4.27
CA ALA A 126 -21.42 13.36 3.31
C ALA A 126 -20.98 13.83 1.91
N ALA A 127 -19.71 14.23 1.73
CA ALA A 127 -19.19 14.62 0.42
C ALA A 127 -19.37 13.50 -0.60
N ARG A 128 -19.88 13.84 -1.79
CA ARG A 128 -20.17 12.88 -2.86
C ARG A 128 -19.04 12.87 -3.87
N ILE A 129 -18.48 11.70 -4.11
CA ILE A 129 -17.40 11.50 -5.07
C ILE A 129 -17.86 10.53 -6.16
N TRP A 130 -17.52 10.81 -7.41
CA TRP A 130 -17.77 9.88 -8.50
C TRP A 130 -16.58 8.95 -8.68
N VAL A 131 -16.81 7.64 -8.60
CA VAL A 131 -15.78 6.62 -8.76
C VAL A 131 -16.28 5.59 -9.76
N CYS A 132 -15.59 5.48 -10.90
CA CYS A 132 -15.96 4.62 -12.03
C CYS A 132 -16.41 3.21 -11.59
N THR A 133 -15.58 2.51 -10.82
CA THR A 133 -15.85 1.11 -10.39
C THR A 133 -17.18 0.96 -9.64
N PHE A 134 -17.66 2.00 -8.94
CA PHE A 134 -18.88 1.94 -8.12
C PHE A 134 -20.09 2.55 -8.84
N ALA A 135 -19.87 3.65 -9.53
CA ALA A 135 -20.92 4.41 -10.21
C ALA A 135 -21.46 3.70 -11.44
N ASN A 136 -20.61 2.96 -12.14
CA ASN A 136 -21.00 2.34 -13.38
C ASN A 136 -21.61 0.94 -13.21
N SER A 137 -22.20 0.40 -14.28
CA SER A 137 -22.71 -0.97 -14.31
C SER A 137 -21.56 -1.96 -14.16
N GLN A 138 -21.48 -2.67 -13.03
CA GLN A 138 -20.47 -3.71 -12.80
C GLN A 138 -20.66 -4.97 -13.67
N PHE A 139 -21.64 -4.96 -14.58
CA PHE A 139 -21.99 -6.08 -15.47
C PHE A 139 -21.69 -5.79 -16.95
N GLY A 140 -20.99 -4.68 -17.23
CA GLY A 140 -20.69 -4.20 -18.58
C GLY A 140 -21.32 -2.83 -18.82
N GLU A 141 -20.56 -1.93 -19.44
CA GLU A 141 -20.95 -0.55 -19.69
C GLU A 141 -21.21 -0.28 -21.16
N HIS A 142 -22.25 0.52 -21.40
CA HIS A 142 -22.43 1.19 -22.69
C HIS A 142 -21.95 2.64 -22.52
N PHE A 143 -20.78 2.97 -23.04
CA PHE A 143 -20.16 4.32 -22.94
C PHE A 143 -20.82 5.37 -23.83
N GLY A 144 -22.08 5.16 -24.21
CA GLY A 144 -22.77 5.95 -25.21
C GLY A 144 -22.29 5.63 -26.64
N PRO A 145 -22.90 6.27 -27.65
CA PRO A 145 -22.46 6.16 -29.03
C PRO A 145 -21.16 6.94 -29.28
N THR A 146 -20.76 7.88 -28.43
CA THR A 146 -19.50 8.64 -28.50
C THR A 146 -18.88 8.77 -27.12
N LEU A 147 -17.57 9.03 -27.03
CA LEU A 147 -16.92 9.22 -25.73
C LEU A 147 -17.43 10.46 -24.97
N GLU A 148 -18.00 11.46 -25.65
CA GLU A 148 -18.62 12.65 -25.02
C GLU A 148 -20.01 12.38 -24.44
N GLU A 149 -20.64 11.27 -24.83
CA GLU A 149 -21.89 10.79 -24.24
C GLU A 149 -21.65 9.73 -23.15
N SER A 150 -20.38 9.52 -22.80
CA SER A 150 -20.01 8.59 -21.74
C SER A 150 -20.41 9.12 -20.35
N PRO A 151 -20.68 8.22 -19.40
CA PRO A 151 -20.86 8.58 -17.99
C PRO A 151 -19.71 9.43 -17.43
N PHE A 152 -18.47 9.21 -17.89
CA PHE A 152 -17.29 9.97 -17.47
C PHE A 152 -17.43 11.44 -17.82
N PHE A 153 -17.75 11.75 -19.09
CA PHE A 153 -17.86 13.13 -19.55
C PHE A 153 -18.94 13.86 -18.76
N HIS A 154 -20.11 13.23 -18.59
CA HIS A 154 -21.21 13.81 -17.83
C HIS A 154 -20.88 13.99 -16.35
N ALA A 155 -20.26 13.01 -15.69
CA ALA A 155 -19.83 13.12 -14.31
C ALA A 155 -18.80 14.25 -14.10
N ILE A 156 -17.81 14.40 -15.00
CA ILE A 156 -16.85 15.52 -14.96
C ILE A 156 -17.56 16.85 -15.18
N SER A 157 -18.57 16.89 -16.06
CA SER A 157 -19.33 18.11 -16.35
C SER A 157 -20.09 18.62 -15.12
N LEU A 158 -20.60 17.71 -14.28
CA LEU A 158 -21.28 18.02 -13.03
C LEU A 158 -20.30 18.35 -11.88
N ALA A 159 -19.17 17.64 -11.81
CA ALA A 159 -18.19 17.82 -10.76
C ALA A 159 -17.54 19.22 -10.78
N LYS A 160 -17.10 19.69 -9.61
CA LYS A 160 -16.33 20.95 -9.48
C LYS A 160 -14.91 20.82 -10.03
N GLY A 161 -14.38 19.60 -10.02
CA GLY A 161 -13.01 19.28 -10.42
C GLY A 161 -12.77 17.77 -10.48
N THR A 162 -11.56 17.41 -10.86
CA THR A 162 -11.07 16.04 -10.95
C THR A 162 -9.85 15.87 -10.06
N VAL A 163 -9.80 14.75 -9.34
CA VAL A 163 -8.63 14.29 -8.61
C VAL A 163 -8.05 13.09 -9.36
N LEU A 164 -6.81 13.21 -9.81
CA LEU A 164 -6.03 12.07 -10.29
C LEU A 164 -5.34 11.39 -9.10
N VAL A 165 -5.68 10.13 -8.87
CA VAL A 165 -5.07 9.30 -7.85
C VAL A 165 -3.88 8.56 -8.45
N VAL A 166 -2.69 8.85 -7.96
CA VAL A 166 -1.46 8.14 -8.28
C VAL A 166 -1.14 7.15 -7.17
N ASP A 167 -1.60 5.91 -7.36
CA ASP A 167 -1.35 4.79 -6.48
C ASP A 167 0.15 4.48 -6.35
N ARG A 168 0.52 3.71 -5.32
CA ARG A 168 1.94 3.44 -4.98
C ARG A 168 2.75 2.79 -6.10
N ASP A 169 2.06 2.03 -6.95
CA ASP A 169 2.66 1.34 -8.08
C ASP A 169 2.52 2.16 -9.39
N ALA A 170 1.97 3.38 -9.29
CA ALA A 170 1.72 4.31 -10.40
C ALA A 170 0.87 3.73 -11.56
N HIS A 171 0.02 2.73 -11.31
CA HIS A 171 -0.79 2.11 -12.36
C HIS A 171 -1.75 3.09 -13.03
N SER A 172 -2.29 4.05 -12.30
CA SER A 172 -3.09 5.17 -12.85
C SER A 172 -2.40 5.88 -14.02
N LEU A 173 -1.09 6.06 -13.97
CA LEU A 173 -0.31 6.71 -15.03
C LEU A 173 -0.12 5.83 -16.26
N THR A 174 -0.40 4.53 -16.17
CA THR A 174 -0.30 3.61 -17.30
C THR A 174 -1.65 3.37 -17.96
N ARG A 175 -2.76 3.89 -17.43
CA ARG A 175 -4.11 3.64 -17.96
C ARG A 175 -4.62 4.76 -18.85
N ILE A 176 -5.00 4.42 -20.08
CA ILE A 176 -5.44 5.40 -21.09
C ILE A 176 -6.77 6.07 -20.72
N TRP A 177 -7.64 5.38 -19.96
CA TRP A 177 -8.88 5.94 -19.43
C TRP A 177 -8.63 7.13 -18.50
N CYS A 178 -7.59 7.09 -17.66
CA CYS A 178 -7.19 8.24 -16.86
C CYS A 178 -6.77 9.40 -17.78
N GLY A 179 -6.06 9.12 -18.88
CA GLY A 179 -5.73 10.12 -19.90
C GLY A 179 -6.97 10.78 -20.52
N LEU A 180 -8.01 10.00 -20.83
CA LEU A 180 -9.29 10.52 -21.35
C LEU A 180 -9.99 11.43 -20.34
N GLU A 181 -10.09 11.00 -19.08
CA GLU A 181 -10.73 11.79 -18.01
C GLU A 181 -9.99 13.11 -17.77
N LEU A 182 -8.66 13.12 -17.86
CA LEU A 182 -7.85 14.33 -17.76
C LEU A 182 -8.04 15.25 -18.96
N HIS A 183 -8.18 14.70 -20.16
CA HIS A 183 -8.53 15.48 -21.35
C HIS A 183 -9.91 16.14 -21.21
N PHE A 184 -10.92 15.40 -20.74
CA PHE A 184 -12.24 15.97 -20.46
C PHE A 184 -12.20 17.05 -19.39
N THR A 185 -11.42 16.83 -18.33
CA THR A 185 -11.17 17.81 -17.27
C THR A 185 -10.62 19.12 -17.84
N GLU A 186 -9.62 19.05 -18.72
CA GLU A 186 -9.05 20.20 -19.41
C GLU A 186 -10.07 20.88 -20.33
N LYS A 187 -10.72 20.10 -21.20
CA LYS A 187 -11.71 20.57 -22.16
C LYS A 187 -12.85 21.33 -21.49
N LEU A 188 -13.34 20.81 -20.35
CA LEU A 188 -14.40 21.40 -19.54
C LEU A 188 -13.91 22.49 -18.57
N ARG A 189 -12.60 22.81 -18.58
CA ARG A 189 -11.95 23.80 -17.70
C ARG A 189 -12.21 23.55 -16.22
N LYS A 190 -12.21 22.28 -15.82
CA LYS A 190 -12.40 21.86 -14.43
C LYS A 190 -11.07 21.91 -13.67
N ASP A 191 -11.13 22.10 -12.36
CA ASP A 191 -9.93 22.04 -11.52
C ASP A 191 -9.32 20.63 -11.57
N LEU A 192 -8.00 20.53 -11.65
CA LEU A 192 -7.28 19.26 -11.65
C LEU A 192 -6.28 19.25 -10.51
N GLN A 193 -6.40 18.26 -9.63
CA GLN A 193 -5.45 18.00 -8.56
C GLN A 193 -4.88 16.59 -8.69
N VAL A 194 -3.64 16.39 -8.25
CA VAL A 194 -2.98 15.09 -8.29
C VAL A 194 -2.58 14.71 -6.87
N TYR A 195 -2.96 13.50 -6.45
CA TYR A 195 -2.73 12.99 -5.11
C TYR A 195 -1.99 11.67 -5.18
N THR A 196 -1.15 11.45 -4.18
CA THR A 196 -0.59 10.14 -3.81
C THR A 196 -1.17 9.72 -2.46
N PRO A 197 -1.03 8.47 -2.01
CA PRO A 197 -1.45 8.06 -0.67
C PRO A 197 -0.83 8.91 0.46
N SER A 198 0.34 9.51 0.21
CA SER A 198 1.02 10.40 1.18
C SER A 198 0.44 11.83 1.22
N GLY A 199 -0.34 12.24 0.21
CA GLY A 199 -0.97 13.55 0.13
C GLY A 199 -0.94 14.17 -1.26
N ARG A 200 -1.44 15.41 -1.34
CA ARG A 200 -1.49 16.20 -2.57
C ARG A 200 -0.09 16.57 -3.06
N ILE A 201 0.15 16.42 -4.35
CA ILE A 201 1.41 16.86 -4.97
C ILE A 201 1.54 18.38 -4.90
N GLY A 202 2.71 18.85 -4.49
CA GLY A 202 2.99 20.26 -4.21
C GLY A 202 2.53 20.73 -2.84
N SER A 203 1.97 19.84 -2.01
CA SER A 203 1.83 20.10 -0.57
C SER A 203 3.17 19.88 0.15
N THR A 204 3.28 20.33 1.39
CA THR A 204 4.47 20.09 2.24
C THR A 204 4.74 18.61 2.52
N ARG A 205 3.76 17.73 2.30
CA ARG A 205 3.90 16.27 2.46
C ARG A 205 4.52 15.59 1.24
N VAL A 206 4.27 16.12 0.04
CA VAL A 206 4.65 15.49 -1.24
C VAL A 206 5.14 16.56 -2.22
N THR A 207 6.42 16.94 -2.11
CA THR A 207 7.10 17.85 -3.04
C THR A 207 8.05 17.12 -4.00
N SER A 208 8.50 15.92 -3.64
CA SER A 208 9.44 15.10 -4.42
C SER A 208 9.24 13.60 -4.12
N GLY A 209 10.02 12.75 -4.80
CA GLY A 209 9.99 11.29 -4.62
C GLY A 209 9.57 10.52 -5.87
N PRO A 210 9.59 9.17 -5.82
CA PRO A 210 9.43 8.32 -7.00
C PRO A 210 8.12 8.52 -7.76
N LEU A 211 7.00 8.70 -7.03
CA LEU A 211 5.70 8.96 -7.64
C LEU A 211 5.65 10.32 -8.34
N VAL A 212 6.25 11.35 -7.74
CA VAL A 212 6.33 12.69 -8.35
C VAL A 212 7.14 12.66 -9.65
N GLU A 213 8.21 11.88 -9.67
CA GLU A 213 9.03 11.64 -10.87
C GLU A 213 8.28 10.88 -11.95
N ALA A 214 7.55 9.83 -11.59
CA ALA A 214 6.74 9.06 -12.53
C ALA A 214 5.72 9.96 -13.25
N ILE A 215 5.12 10.90 -12.53
CA ILE A 215 4.16 11.87 -13.10
C ILE A 215 4.86 12.88 -13.99
N ALA A 216 6.05 13.34 -13.62
CA ALA A 216 6.84 14.24 -14.47
C ALA A 216 7.23 13.61 -15.82
N CYS A 217 7.40 12.29 -15.84
CA CYS A 217 7.70 11.52 -17.04
C CYS A 217 6.45 10.98 -17.76
N TRP A 218 5.24 11.28 -17.27
CA TRP A 218 4.01 10.73 -17.84
C TRP A 218 3.85 11.12 -19.32
N ASP A 219 3.36 10.15 -20.08
CA ASP A 219 3.07 10.25 -21.51
C ASP A 219 1.82 9.43 -21.84
N VAL A 220 0.74 10.11 -22.23
CA VAL A 220 -0.53 9.50 -22.61
C VAL A 220 -0.37 8.52 -23.78
N THR A 221 0.60 8.72 -24.68
CA THR A 221 0.82 7.82 -25.82
C THR A 221 1.34 6.44 -25.37
N SER A 222 1.96 6.37 -24.19
CA SER A 222 2.44 5.13 -23.58
C SER A 222 1.37 4.39 -22.77
N CYS A 223 0.22 5.02 -22.51
CA CYS A 223 -0.84 4.43 -21.72
C CYS A 223 -1.53 3.26 -22.45
N GLU A 224 -2.12 2.36 -21.67
CA GLU A 224 -2.71 1.09 -22.11
C GLU A 224 -4.18 1.00 -21.69
N ALA A 225 -4.93 0.14 -22.40
CA ALA A 225 -6.26 -0.29 -22.01
C ALA A 225 -6.30 -1.81 -21.94
N SER A 226 -7.29 -2.35 -21.21
CA SER A 226 -7.57 -3.78 -21.20
C SER A 226 -7.94 -4.31 -22.59
N GLN A 227 -8.68 -3.51 -23.37
CA GLN A 227 -9.01 -3.83 -24.77
C GLN A 227 -8.26 -2.91 -25.72
N PRO A 228 -7.54 -3.45 -26.72
CA PRO A 228 -6.86 -2.64 -27.72
C PRO A 228 -7.78 -1.70 -28.52
N SER A 229 -9.05 -2.07 -28.72
CA SER A 229 -10.05 -1.23 -29.40
C SER A 229 -10.41 0.02 -28.59
N ASP A 230 -10.57 -0.10 -27.26
CA ASP A 230 -10.78 1.06 -26.37
C ASP A 230 -9.59 2.01 -26.45
N ARG A 231 -8.38 1.45 -26.39
CA ARG A 231 -7.15 2.25 -26.52
C ARG A 231 -7.12 3.02 -27.83
N ARG A 232 -7.47 2.35 -28.94
CA ARG A 232 -7.55 2.97 -30.25
C ARG A 232 -8.59 4.09 -30.29
N GLN A 233 -9.80 3.83 -29.79
CA GLN A 233 -10.88 4.81 -29.81
C GLN A 233 -10.49 6.07 -29.04
N ILE A 234 -9.89 5.90 -27.86
CA ILE A 234 -9.45 7.00 -27.02
C ILE A 234 -8.32 7.79 -27.69
N LEU A 235 -7.30 7.14 -28.22
CA LEU A 235 -6.22 7.87 -28.90
C LEU A 235 -6.70 8.61 -30.14
N ASN A 236 -7.59 8.01 -30.92
CA ASN A 236 -8.24 8.67 -32.04
C ASN A 236 -9.01 9.91 -31.58
N TYR A 237 -9.77 9.79 -30.50
CA TYR A 237 -10.53 10.89 -29.92
C TYR A 237 -9.63 12.03 -29.46
N LEU A 238 -8.55 11.72 -28.71
CA LEU A 238 -7.57 12.69 -28.24
C LEU A 238 -6.88 13.44 -29.40
N ALA A 239 -6.67 12.76 -30.53
CA ALA A 239 -6.09 13.36 -31.73
C ALA A 239 -7.11 14.17 -32.54
N HIS A 240 -8.31 13.61 -32.76
CA HIS A 240 -9.39 14.20 -33.56
C HIS A 240 -10.75 13.60 -33.16
N PRO A 241 -11.55 14.26 -32.30
CA PRO A 241 -12.81 13.73 -31.75
C PRO A 241 -13.79 13.15 -32.78
N ALA A 242 -13.98 13.83 -33.92
CA ALA A 242 -14.90 13.37 -34.98
C ALA A 242 -14.47 12.04 -35.65
N LYS A 243 -13.24 11.57 -35.40
CA LYS A 243 -12.63 10.37 -35.97
C LYS A 243 -12.34 9.30 -34.91
N GLU A 244 -12.99 9.38 -33.74
CA GLU A 244 -12.75 8.43 -32.64
C GLU A 244 -12.87 6.96 -33.05
N LYS A 245 -13.69 6.62 -34.06
CA LYS A 245 -13.90 5.24 -34.54
C LYS A 245 -13.02 4.82 -35.74
N ASP A 246 -12.10 5.66 -36.19
CA ASP A 246 -11.25 5.33 -37.35
C ASP A 246 -10.45 4.03 -37.12
N GLY A 247 -10.58 3.08 -38.05
CA GLY A 247 -9.93 1.76 -37.99
C GLY A 247 -10.60 0.77 -37.03
N LEU A 248 -11.81 1.08 -36.53
CA LEU A 248 -12.63 0.20 -35.70
C LEU A 248 -13.90 -0.22 -36.44
N LEU A 249 -14.24 -1.51 -36.32
CA LEU A 249 -15.47 -2.12 -36.83
C LEU A 249 -16.33 -2.59 -35.65
N LYS A 250 -17.61 -2.87 -35.89
CA LYS A 250 -18.46 -3.55 -34.92
C LYS A 250 -18.46 -5.05 -35.19
N ASP A 251 -18.26 -5.86 -34.15
CA ASP A 251 -18.50 -7.31 -34.21
C ASP A 251 -20.00 -7.63 -34.22
N ASP A 252 -20.36 -8.92 -34.32
CA ASP A 252 -21.74 -9.40 -34.33
C ASP A 252 -22.53 -9.06 -33.04
N LYS A 253 -21.82 -8.69 -31.97
CA LYS A 253 -22.38 -8.27 -30.69
C LYS A 253 -22.41 -6.74 -30.55
N GLY A 254 -21.98 -6.00 -31.57
CA GLY A 254 -21.93 -4.55 -31.59
C GLY A 254 -20.69 -3.92 -30.91
N ASN A 255 -19.73 -4.73 -30.44
CA ASN A 255 -18.51 -4.26 -29.78
C ASN A 255 -17.50 -3.75 -30.81
N LEU A 256 -16.72 -2.73 -30.44
CA LEU A 256 -15.65 -2.22 -31.30
C LEU A 256 -14.46 -3.19 -31.34
N VAL A 257 -14.05 -3.57 -32.54
CA VAL A 257 -12.91 -4.44 -32.84
C VAL A 257 -12.07 -3.84 -33.97
N PHE A 258 -10.85 -4.34 -34.20
CA PHE A 258 -9.99 -3.82 -35.26
C PHE A 258 -10.42 -4.26 -36.67
N GLU A 259 -10.25 -3.35 -37.64
CA GLU A 259 -10.24 -3.70 -39.06
C GLU A 259 -8.93 -4.41 -39.45
N ASN A 260 -9.00 -5.51 -40.20
CA ASN A 260 -7.82 -6.25 -40.66
C ASN A 260 -6.92 -5.37 -41.56
N GLY A 261 -5.64 -5.20 -41.20
CA GLY A 261 -4.67 -4.34 -41.90
C GLY A 261 -3.98 -3.31 -41.00
N TRP A 262 -4.50 -3.10 -39.78
CA TRP A 262 -3.95 -2.20 -38.77
C TRP A 262 -3.27 -2.95 -37.60
N ARG A 263 -2.66 -4.10 -37.89
CA ARG A 263 -2.00 -4.99 -36.91
C ARG A 263 -0.61 -4.49 -36.51
N LYS A 264 -0.03 -5.17 -35.49
CA LYS A 264 1.28 -4.92 -34.87
C LYS A 264 2.37 -4.76 -35.95
N VAL A 265 3.15 -3.68 -35.90
CA VAL A 265 4.27 -3.39 -36.81
C VAL A 265 5.35 -4.48 -36.78
N LEU A 266 5.40 -5.28 -35.71
CA LEU A 266 6.51 -6.19 -35.44
C LEU A 266 6.42 -7.58 -36.08
N GLU A 267 5.52 -7.80 -37.04
CA GLU A 267 5.52 -9.05 -37.83
C GLU A 267 5.70 -8.86 -39.35
N ASP A 268 5.64 -7.64 -39.89
CA ASP A 268 5.40 -7.50 -41.34
C ASP A 268 6.52 -6.91 -42.20
N ASP A 269 7.76 -6.76 -41.73
CA ASP A 269 8.85 -6.31 -42.63
C ASP A 269 10.21 -6.96 -42.35
N HIS A 270 10.48 -8.18 -42.82
CA HIS A 270 11.71 -8.57 -43.55
C HIS A 270 11.77 -10.09 -43.75
N HIS A 271 11.81 -10.50 -45.02
CA HIS A 271 12.30 -11.80 -45.43
C HIS A 271 13.76 -11.98 -45.02
N GLN A 272 14.03 -12.85 -44.06
CA GLN A 272 15.25 -13.66 -44.08
C GLN A 272 14.86 -15.13 -44.12
N PRO A 273 15.39 -15.92 -45.07
CA PRO A 273 15.17 -17.35 -45.09
C PRO A 273 15.65 -18.01 -43.80
N TRP A 274 14.93 -19.05 -43.38
CA TRP A 274 15.16 -19.85 -42.17
C TRP A 274 16.55 -20.52 -42.08
N TRP A 275 17.41 -20.41 -43.10
CA TRP A 275 18.73 -21.06 -43.17
C TRP A 275 19.92 -20.12 -42.86
N THR A 276 19.66 -18.89 -42.41
CA THR A 276 20.74 -17.91 -42.15
C THR A 276 21.53 -18.27 -40.86
N PRO A 277 22.86 -18.50 -40.90
CA PRO A 277 23.63 -19.01 -39.74
C PRO A 277 23.80 -18.03 -38.56
N LEU A 278 23.89 -18.58 -37.34
CA LEU A 278 24.03 -17.84 -36.07
C LEU A 278 25.27 -16.94 -35.94
N SER A 279 26.29 -17.10 -36.79
CA SER A 279 27.53 -16.31 -36.71
C SER A 279 27.38 -14.86 -37.17
N CYS A 280 26.23 -14.49 -37.74
CA CYS A 280 25.90 -13.10 -38.08
C CYS A 280 25.20 -12.35 -36.92
N HIS A 281 25.05 -12.96 -35.74
CA HIS A 281 24.37 -12.37 -34.57
C HIS A 281 25.24 -11.36 -33.81
N GLY A 282 25.98 -10.52 -34.53
CA GLY A 282 26.76 -9.42 -33.99
C GLY A 282 26.02 -8.10 -34.22
N GLN A 283 25.49 -7.51 -33.14
CA GLN A 283 25.07 -6.11 -32.99
C GLN A 283 24.31 -5.47 -34.17
N ALA A 284 22.97 -5.40 -34.06
CA ALA A 284 22.17 -4.17 -34.11
C ALA A 284 20.66 -4.45 -34.32
N ASN A 285 19.85 -3.86 -33.44
CA ASN A 285 18.50 -3.31 -33.62
C ASN A 285 17.45 -4.05 -34.46
N SER A 286 16.30 -4.35 -33.83
CA SER A 286 14.98 -3.83 -34.21
C SER A 286 13.87 -4.65 -33.53
N ARG A 287 12.75 -4.00 -33.15
CA ARG A 287 11.39 -4.57 -32.93
C ARG A 287 10.85 -4.73 -31.51
N THR A 288 11.04 -3.71 -30.69
CA THR A 288 10.16 -3.29 -29.57
C THR A 288 10.60 -1.86 -29.25
N ARG A 289 9.69 -0.98 -28.76
CA ARG A 289 10.17 0.24 -28.09
C ARG A 289 11.11 -0.18 -26.95
N ALA A 290 12.01 0.70 -26.50
CA ALA A 290 12.84 0.45 -25.32
C ALA A 290 12.02 0.13 -24.04
N ASP A 291 10.71 0.35 -24.07
CA ASP A 291 9.73 0.04 -23.02
C ASP A 291 9.02 -1.32 -23.19
N GLY A 292 9.35 -2.12 -24.22
CA GLY A 292 8.79 -3.45 -24.45
C GLY A 292 7.38 -3.50 -25.07
N LYS A 293 6.78 -2.36 -25.46
CA LYS A 293 5.38 -2.31 -25.93
C LYS A 293 5.20 -2.58 -27.44
N PRO A 294 4.07 -3.20 -27.86
CA PRO A 294 3.74 -3.40 -29.27
C PRO A 294 3.37 -2.07 -29.96
N GLU A 295 3.88 -1.83 -31.17
CA GLU A 295 3.56 -0.65 -31.99
C GLU A 295 2.50 -0.99 -33.06
N TYR A 296 1.50 -0.14 -33.24
CA TYR A 296 0.49 -0.28 -34.29
C TYR A 296 0.72 0.78 -35.38
N LYS A 297 0.67 0.38 -36.66
CA LYS A 297 0.90 1.27 -37.81
C LYS A 297 0.07 2.56 -37.75
N HIS A 298 -1.18 2.44 -37.33
CA HIS A 298 -2.08 3.59 -37.13
C HIS A 298 -1.56 4.58 -36.12
N GLU A 299 -1.12 4.10 -34.96
CA GLU A 299 -0.72 4.95 -33.85
C GLU A 299 0.58 5.66 -34.17
N THR A 300 1.51 5.00 -34.87
CA THR A 300 2.71 5.65 -35.40
C THR A 300 2.35 6.84 -36.29
N VAL A 301 1.36 6.69 -37.17
CA VAL A 301 0.89 7.79 -38.04
C VAL A 301 0.17 8.85 -37.22
N LEU A 302 -0.72 8.44 -36.31
CA LEU A 302 -1.51 9.32 -35.45
C LEU A 302 -0.62 10.20 -34.58
N PHE A 303 0.40 9.63 -33.94
CA PHE A 303 1.34 10.35 -33.08
C PHE A 303 2.21 11.33 -33.87
N LYS A 304 2.59 10.97 -35.11
CA LYS A 304 3.32 11.89 -36.00
C LYS A 304 2.47 13.07 -36.45
N GLN A 305 1.20 12.83 -36.80
CA GLN A 305 0.31 13.85 -37.32
C GLN A 305 -0.27 14.76 -36.24
N HIS A 306 -0.46 14.25 -35.02
CA HIS A 306 -1.14 14.94 -33.92
C HIS A 306 -0.28 15.10 -32.68
N ALA A 307 1.05 15.21 -32.85
CA ALA A 307 2.02 15.32 -31.75
C ALA A 307 1.67 16.45 -30.74
N ASP A 308 1.17 17.59 -31.23
CA ASP A 308 0.81 18.74 -30.40
C ASP A 308 -0.34 18.45 -29.44
N ALA A 309 -1.36 17.69 -29.89
CA ALA A 309 -2.52 17.36 -29.06
C ALA A 309 -2.12 16.48 -27.86
N PHE A 310 -1.32 15.45 -28.10
CA PHE A 310 -0.79 14.59 -27.04
C PHE A 310 0.19 15.34 -26.13
N SER A 311 1.06 16.17 -26.71
CA SER A 311 2.03 16.98 -25.95
C SER A 311 1.33 17.96 -25.03
N LYS A 312 0.21 18.57 -25.46
CA LYS A 312 -0.59 19.47 -24.63
C LYS A 312 -1.14 18.78 -23.38
N LEU A 313 -1.73 17.60 -23.52
CA LEU A 313 -2.25 16.82 -22.39
C LEU A 313 -1.14 16.35 -21.45
N ASN A 314 -0.02 15.88 -22.02
CA ASN A 314 1.17 15.53 -21.24
C ASN A 314 1.68 16.75 -20.45
N GLN A 315 1.69 17.93 -21.07
CA GLN A 315 2.15 19.16 -20.44
C GLN A 315 1.25 19.59 -19.28
N LEU A 316 -0.07 19.44 -19.41
CA LEU A 316 -1.04 19.74 -18.34
C LEU A 316 -0.71 19.01 -17.03
N VAL A 317 -0.42 17.71 -17.11
CA VAL A 317 -0.09 16.91 -15.91
C VAL A 317 1.31 17.24 -15.40
N ARG A 318 2.28 17.44 -16.30
CA ARG A 318 3.65 17.84 -15.93
C ARG A 318 3.69 19.18 -15.23
N ASP A 319 2.85 20.14 -15.63
CA ASP A 319 2.78 21.45 -14.99
C ASP A 319 2.28 21.36 -13.53
N LYS A 320 1.45 20.36 -13.19
CA LYS A 320 1.07 20.10 -11.79
C LYS A 320 2.26 19.65 -10.94
N VAL A 321 3.24 18.97 -11.53
CA VAL A 321 4.48 18.56 -10.84
C VAL A 321 5.49 19.70 -10.77
N LYS A 322 5.59 20.56 -11.78
CA LYS A 322 6.51 21.71 -11.75
C LYS A 322 6.25 22.64 -10.55
N ILE A 323 4.97 22.81 -10.17
CA ILE A 323 4.57 23.56 -8.97
C ILE A 323 5.12 22.90 -7.69
N ALA A 324 5.19 21.56 -7.64
CA ALA A 324 5.81 20.86 -6.52
C ALA A 324 7.33 21.01 -6.50
N ALA A 325 7.98 21.00 -7.68
CA ALA A 325 9.41 21.17 -7.80
C ALA A 325 9.90 22.55 -7.35
N SER A 326 9.12 23.63 -7.57
CA SER A 326 9.48 24.97 -7.09
C SER A 326 9.41 25.09 -5.55
N ALA A 327 8.52 24.35 -4.90
CA ALA A 327 8.54 24.21 -3.43
C ALA A 327 9.84 23.53 -2.95
N THR A 328 10.32 22.54 -3.69
CA THR A 328 11.60 21.84 -3.43
C THR A 328 12.82 22.72 -3.67
N GLU A 329 12.80 23.63 -4.66
CA GLU A 329 13.88 24.61 -4.87
C GLU A 329 14.10 25.52 -3.66
N THR A 330 13.03 25.86 -2.95
CA THR A 330 13.12 26.61 -1.68
C THR A 330 13.90 25.81 -0.63
N ILE A 331 13.70 24.49 -0.56
CA ILE A 331 14.45 23.56 0.32
C ILE A 331 15.91 23.38 -0.13
N ARG A 332 16.21 23.53 -1.43
CA ARG A 332 17.57 23.44 -2.01
C ARG A 332 18.39 24.73 -1.93
N SER A 333 17.75 25.87 -1.64
CA SER A 333 18.40 27.19 -1.62
C SER A 333 19.31 27.45 -0.41
N GLY A 334 19.40 26.50 0.53
CA GLY A 334 20.36 26.55 1.62
C GLY A 334 21.79 26.55 1.09
N ARG A 335 22.55 27.62 1.33
CA ARG A 335 24.01 27.58 1.09
C ARG A 335 24.62 26.48 1.98
N PRO A 336 25.50 25.63 1.45
CA PRO A 336 26.17 24.61 2.25
C PRO A 336 26.87 25.25 3.46
N CYS A 337 26.78 24.59 4.63
CA CYS A 337 27.49 25.00 5.83
C CYS A 337 29.00 24.93 5.59
N THR A 338 29.60 26.05 5.23
CA THR A 338 30.99 26.10 4.76
C THR A 338 32.00 26.44 5.85
N PHE A 339 31.58 26.68 7.10
CA PHE A 339 32.47 27.33 8.07
C PHE A 339 32.54 26.73 9.49
N VAL A 340 31.73 25.73 9.87
CA VAL A 340 31.84 25.12 11.21
C VAL A 340 31.62 23.60 11.14
N PRO A 341 32.49 22.77 11.75
CA PRO A 341 32.23 21.34 11.91
C PRO A 341 30.91 21.13 12.68
N ILE A 342 29.89 20.62 11.99
CA ILE A 342 28.60 20.31 12.63
C ILE A 342 28.79 19.02 13.45
N PRO A 343 28.36 18.95 14.72
CA PRO A 343 28.36 17.71 15.50
C PRO A 343 27.58 16.61 14.78
N ILE A 344 28.01 15.35 14.90
CA ILE A 344 27.41 14.26 14.15
C ILE A 344 25.90 14.17 14.40
N GLU A 345 25.45 14.32 15.65
CA GLU A 345 24.04 14.31 16.06
C GLU A 345 23.15 15.38 15.40
N GLN A 346 23.75 16.43 14.83
CA GLN A 346 23.07 17.53 14.14
C GLN A 346 23.18 17.45 12.62
N ARG A 347 23.56 16.29 12.06
CA ARG A 347 23.64 16.07 10.60
C ARG A 347 22.45 15.26 10.06
N GLY A 348 21.26 15.38 10.65
CA GLY A 348 20.05 14.78 10.10
C GLY A 348 19.75 15.37 8.71
N VAL A 349 19.35 14.53 7.75
CA VAL A 349 19.01 14.94 6.38
C VAL A 349 17.49 15.04 6.24
N LEU A 350 16.98 16.08 5.59
CA LEU A 350 15.54 16.21 5.36
C LEU A 350 15.06 15.12 4.39
N LEU A 351 13.87 14.57 4.61
CA LEU A 351 13.29 13.53 3.75
C LEU A 351 13.24 13.96 2.28
N GLY A 352 12.92 15.23 2.00
CA GLY A 352 12.95 15.76 0.63
C GLY A 352 14.34 15.75 -0.02
N HIS A 353 15.40 15.97 0.78
CA HIS A 353 16.79 15.83 0.29
C HIS A 353 17.17 14.37 0.05
N VAL A 354 16.71 13.44 0.89
CA VAL A 354 16.92 12.00 0.67
C VAL A 354 16.26 11.53 -0.64
N ARG A 355 15.03 11.95 -0.91
CA ARG A 355 14.34 11.68 -2.18
C ARG A 355 15.10 12.26 -3.37
N ALA A 356 15.59 13.49 -3.26
CA ALA A 356 16.41 14.12 -4.30
C ALA A 356 17.74 13.38 -4.53
N PHE A 357 18.34 12.84 -3.47
CA PHE A 357 19.53 12.00 -3.56
C PHE A 357 19.26 10.72 -4.35
N PHE A 358 18.22 9.96 -4.00
CA PHE A 358 17.85 8.74 -4.72
C PHE A 358 17.62 8.99 -6.20
N LYS A 359 16.92 10.07 -6.54
CA LYS A 359 16.72 10.50 -7.93
C LYS A 359 18.04 10.71 -8.67
N SER A 360 18.92 11.54 -8.09
CA SER A 360 20.21 11.87 -8.71
C SER A 360 21.07 10.63 -8.91
N LEU A 361 21.04 9.72 -7.94
CA LEU A 361 21.78 8.48 -7.99
C LEU A 361 21.24 7.52 -9.06
N ARG A 362 19.92 7.39 -9.18
CA ARG A 362 19.29 6.54 -10.20
C ARG A 362 19.66 7.00 -11.61
N LEU A 363 19.61 8.31 -11.87
CA LEU A 363 20.00 8.89 -13.15
C LEU A 363 21.48 8.63 -13.48
N GLU A 364 22.38 8.86 -12.53
CA GLU A 364 23.80 8.56 -12.72
C GLU A 364 24.05 7.07 -13.01
N ILE A 365 23.38 6.18 -12.28
CA ILE A 365 23.52 4.74 -12.49
C ILE A 365 23.08 4.35 -13.90
N GLN A 366 21.97 4.93 -14.37
CA GLN A 366 21.46 4.75 -15.73
C GLN A 366 22.38 5.35 -16.81
N ASP A 367 22.99 6.50 -16.54
CA ASP A 367 23.75 7.30 -17.52
C ASP A 367 25.25 6.93 -17.64
N GLY A 368 25.63 5.70 -17.33
CA GLY A 368 26.96 5.19 -17.70
C GLY A 368 27.79 4.55 -16.59
N THR A 369 27.18 4.15 -15.47
CA THR A 369 27.84 3.16 -14.58
C THR A 369 27.57 1.74 -15.09
N HIS A 370 28.40 0.77 -14.71
CA HIS A 370 28.14 -0.66 -14.93
C HIS A 370 27.18 -1.27 -13.88
N LEU A 371 26.54 -0.41 -13.08
CA LEU A 371 25.67 -0.80 -11.97
C LEU A 371 24.21 -0.87 -12.44
N ASP A 372 23.42 -1.69 -11.75
CA ASP A 372 21.98 -1.81 -11.99
C ASP A 372 21.21 -1.42 -10.72
N TRP A 373 20.31 -0.43 -10.83
CA TRP A 373 19.50 0.06 -9.72
C TRP A 373 18.72 -1.03 -9.00
N GLY A 374 18.22 -2.03 -9.73
CA GLY A 374 17.43 -3.11 -9.18
C GLY A 374 18.22 -4.07 -8.28
N THR A 375 19.54 -4.13 -8.46
CA THR A 375 20.41 -5.13 -7.83
C THR A 375 21.57 -4.54 -7.03
N VAL A 376 21.88 -3.25 -7.22
CA VAL A 376 22.97 -2.56 -6.53
C VAL A 376 22.75 -2.56 -5.02
N THR A 377 23.80 -2.89 -4.27
CA THR A 377 23.75 -2.91 -2.81
C THR A 377 24.16 -1.57 -2.21
N THR A 378 23.78 -1.34 -0.96
CA THR A 378 24.23 -0.15 -0.20
C THR A 378 25.75 -0.04 -0.15
N ARG A 379 26.44 -1.16 0.07
CA ARG A 379 27.90 -1.26 0.05
C ARG A 379 28.49 -0.76 -1.26
N THR A 380 27.93 -1.23 -2.38
CA THR A 380 28.39 -0.85 -3.72
C THR A 380 28.17 0.64 -3.96
N VAL A 381 26.99 1.18 -3.63
CA VAL A 381 26.71 2.63 -3.73
C VAL A 381 27.69 3.44 -2.89
N VAL A 382 27.98 3.01 -1.67
CA VAL A 382 28.89 3.74 -0.78
C VAL A 382 30.30 3.79 -1.36
N HIS A 383 30.89 2.64 -1.71
CA HIS A 383 32.27 2.59 -2.19
C HIS A 383 32.46 3.14 -3.60
N GLU A 384 31.54 2.85 -4.51
CA GLU A 384 31.71 3.23 -5.92
C GLU A 384 31.27 4.66 -6.20
N ILE A 385 30.42 5.26 -5.36
CA ILE A 385 29.80 6.56 -5.64
C ILE A 385 29.97 7.53 -4.47
N LEU A 386 29.48 7.22 -3.27
CA LEU A 386 29.47 8.19 -2.16
C LEU A 386 30.88 8.56 -1.68
N GLU A 387 31.78 7.59 -1.50
CA GLU A 387 33.17 7.83 -1.08
C GLU A 387 33.93 8.72 -2.08
N LYS A 388 33.61 8.61 -3.37
CA LYS A 388 34.20 9.45 -4.43
C LYS A 388 33.63 10.87 -4.45
N ARG A 389 32.35 11.04 -4.05
CA ARG A 389 31.65 12.34 -4.05
C ARG A 389 31.85 13.16 -2.76
N TYR A 390 31.98 12.47 -1.63
CA TYR A 390 31.83 13.06 -0.29
C TYR A 390 32.99 12.65 0.64
N SER A 391 34.23 12.86 0.20
CA SER A 391 35.45 12.46 0.94
C SER A 391 35.58 13.13 2.30
N ASP A 392 35.28 14.44 2.39
CA ASP A 392 35.58 15.26 3.58
C ASP A 392 34.33 15.85 4.26
N THR A 393 33.15 15.66 3.66
CA THR A 393 31.86 16.16 4.14
C THR A 393 30.79 15.09 4.01
N SER A 394 29.72 15.13 4.80
CA SER A 394 28.56 14.25 4.58
C SER A 394 27.56 14.88 3.61
N TYR A 395 26.74 14.06 2.93
CA TYR A 395 25.68 14.58 2.07
C TYR A 395 24.78 15.57 2.82
N ALA A 396 24.41 15.26 4.06
CA ALA A 396 23.62 16.16 4.92
C ALA A 396 24.27 17.54 5.14
N GLU A 397 25.60 17.60 5.34
CA GLU A 397 26.34 18.87 5.46
C GLU A 397 26.35 19.68 4.14
N THR A 398 26.22 19.01 3.00
CA THR A 398 26.20 19.67 1.68
C THR A 398 24.84 20.25 1.30
N VAL A 399 23.73 19.70 1.79
CA VAL A 399 22.36 20.07 1.37
C VAL A 399 21.57 20.83 2.41
N ASN A 400 21.92 20.72 3.69
CA ASN A 400 21.24 21.47 4.75
C ASN A 400 21.79 22.90 4.85
N ALA A 401 20.89 23.84 5.16
CA ALA A 401 21.24 25.23 5.46
C ALA A 401 21.91 25.44 6.84
N GLY A 402 21.91 24.42 7.71
CA GLY A 402 22.32 24.52 9.10
C GLY A 402 22.33 23.18 9.84
N PRO A 403 22.67 23.19 11.14
CA PRO A 403 22.50 22.04 12.03
C PRO A 403 21.04 21.55 12.07
N THR A 404 20.84 20.25 11.88
CA THR A 404 19.52 19.62 11.80
C THR A 404 19.50 18.35 12.66
N CYS A 405 18.71 18.35 13.73
CA CYS A 405 18.52 17.16 14.57
C CYS A 405 17.53 16.19 13.89
N ALA A 406 17.90 14.91 13.80
CA ALA A 406 17.04 13.90 13.20
C ALA A 406 15.88 13.50 14.13
N LYS A 407 14.65 13.51 13.61
CA LYS A 407 13.44 13.01 14.27
C LYS A 407 13.45 11.49 14.37
N TYR A 408 13.94 10.79 13.35
CA TYR A 408 14.08 9.34 13.35
C TYR A 408 15.45 8.92 12.85
N VAL A 409 15.95 7.80 13.35
CA VAL A 409 17.13 7.16 12.79
C VAL A 409 16.75 5.94 11.97
N ILE A 410 17.29 5.85 10.77
CA ILE A 410 17.05 4.76 9.83
C ILE A 410 18.32 3.92 9.74
N GLU A 411 18.16 2.64 10.06
CA GLU A 411 19.19 1.62 9.99
C GLU A 411 18.89 0.71 8.81
N HIS A 412 19.88 0.49 7.94
CA HIS A 412 19.75 -0.37 6.77
C HIS A 412 20.91 -1.36 6.65
N MET A 413 20.68 -2.47 5.95
CA MET A 413 21.67 -3.51 5.77
C MET A 413 22.68 -3.14 4.68
N TRP A 414 23.97 -3.17 5.01
CA TRP A 414 25.05 -2.81 4.06
C TRP A 414 25.02 -3.62 2.75
N ASN A 415 24.66 -4.90 2.81
CA ASN A 415 24.52 -5.77 1.64
C ASN A 415 23.07 -5.83 1.09
N GLY A 416 22.16 -5.05 1.66
CA GLY A 416 20.79 -4.92 1.16
C GLY A 416 20.75 -4.13 -0.15
N ARG A 417 19.76 -4.44 -1.00
CA ARG A 417 19.52 -3.70 -2.24
C ARG A 417 19.16 -2.26 -1.91
N PHE A 418 19.75 -1.32 -2.64
CA PHE A 418 19.52 0.11 -2.41
C PHE A 418 18.10 0.54 -2.80
N SER A 419 17.47 -0.15 -3.75
CA SER A 419 16.06 0.01 -4.09
C SER A 419 15.11 -0.38 -2.96
N ASP A 420 15.45 -1.41 -2.16
CA ASP A 420 14.66 -1.80 -0.98
C ASP A 420 14.79 -0.73 0.13
N LEU A 421 15.95 -0.07 0.25
CA LEU A 421 16.15 1.07 1.16
C LEU A 421 15.23 2.23 0.79
N GLU A 422 15.18 2.64 -0.49
CA GLU A 422 14.27 3.68 -0.97
C GLU A 422 12.80 3.32 -0.67
N ALA A 423 12.37 2.11 -1.06
CA ALA A 423 11.01 1.64 -0.81
C ALA A 423 10.67 1.59 0.68
N GLY A 424 11.59 1.10 1.52
CA GLY A 424 11.42 1.02 2.97
C GLY A 424 11.29 2.40 3.62
N ILE A 425 12.06 3.40 3.18
CA ILE A 425 11.92 4.79 3.67
C ILE A 425 10.55 5.35 3.30
N GLU A 426 10.05 5.10 2.09
CA GLU A 426 8.72 5.57 1.68
C GLU A 426 7.60 4.94 2.51
N TRP A 427 7.66 3.63 2.76
CA TRP A 427 6.73 2.95 3.66
C TRP A 427 6.78 3.48 5.09
N PHE A 428 8.00 3.71 5.60
CA PHE A 428 8.20 4.28 6.92
C PHE A 428 7.64 5.71 7.04
N ALA A 429 7.92 6.54 6.04
CA ALA A 429 7.43 7.91 5.98
C ALA A 429 5.90 7.96 5.96
N GLU A 430 5.25 7.08 5.20
CA GLU A 430 3.80 6.94 5.22
C GLU A 430 3.28 6.48 6.59
N ALA A 431 3.86 5.42 7.16
CA ALA A 431 3.44 4.86 8.45
C ALA A 431 3.50 5.89 9.59
N ARG A 432 4.53 6.73 9.59
CA ARG A 432 4.73 7.77 10.60
C ARG A 432 4.22 9.14 10.16
N GLN A 433 3.54 9.24 9.01
CA GLN A 433 3.02 10.48 8.43
C GLN A 433 4.06 11.61 8.36
N LEU A 434 5.28 11.27 7.93
CA LEU A 434 6.39 12.20 7.78
C LEU A 434 6.20 13.07 6.53
N ASN A 435 6.72 14.29 6.58
CA ASN A 435 6.71 15.25 5.48
C ASN A 435 8.14 15.52 4.97
N ASP A 436 8.29 16.27 3.88
CA ASP A 436 9.62 16.50 3.28
C ASP A 436 10.59 17.28 4.17
N LEU A 437 10.07 18.00 5.18
CA LEU A 437 10.85 18.73 6.19
C LEU A 437 11.20 17.86 7.40
N SER A 438 10.76 16.61 7.45
CA SER A 438 11.10 15.69 8.52
C SER A 438 12.55 15.26 8.37
N ALA A 439 13.37 15.61 9.35
CA ALA A 439 14.77 15.20 9.38
C ALA A 439 14.90 13.74 9.80
N ILE A 440 15.63 12.95 9.00
CA ILE A 440 15.98 11.57 9.30
C ILE A 440 17.50 11.41 9.37
N TRP A 441 17.96 10.48 10.18
CA TRP A 441 19.35 10.06 10.18
C TRP A 441 19.49 8.81 9.33
N LEU A 442 20.22 8.89 8.23
CA LEU A 442 20.60 7.74 7.42
C LEU A 442 22.12 7.71 7.36
N ASP A 443 22.72 6.66 7.91
CA ASP A 443 24.17 6.50 8.08
C ASP A 443 24.98 6.88 6.84
N VAL A 444 24.59 6.38 5.65
CA VAL A 444 25.27 6.61 4.39
C VAL A 444 25.19 8.05 3.88
N LEU A 445 24.26 8.87 4.38
CA LEU A 445 24.10 10.28 3.97
C LEU A 445 24.54 11.26 5.05
N CYS A 446 24.47 10.87 6.31
CA CYS A 446 24.72 11.76 7.45
C CYS A 446 26.16 11.69 7.97
N ALA A 447 26.83 10.54 7.78
CA ALA A 447 28.25 10.37 8.10
C ALA A 447 29.17 10.82 6.95
N ARG A 448 30.41 11.20 7.27
CA ARG A 448 31.44 11.53 6.26
C ARG A 448 32.01 10.23 5.69
N CYS A 449 32.14 10.14 4.37
CA CYS A 449 32.67 8.93 3.73
C CYS A 449 34.19 8.84 3.97
N GLY A 450 34.76 7.62 4.07
CA GLY A 450 36.20 7.43 4.32
C GLY A 450 36.63 7.41 5.79
N ASN A 451 35.79 7.84 6.73
CA ASN A 451 36.06 7.66 8.16
C ASN A 451 35.43 6.36 8.66
N VAL A 452 36.06 5.22 8.34
CA VAL A 452 35.68 3.89 8.86
C VAL A 452 35.71 3.88 10.39
N ALA A 453 36.56 4.73 10.99
CA ALA A 453 36.55 4.99 12.42
C ALA A 453 35.26 5.72 12.84
N CYS A 454 34.72 6.72 12.13
CA CYS A 454 33.44 7.36 12.50
C CYS A 454 32.22 6.43 12.51
N GLN A 455 32.08 5.44 11.61
CA GLN A 455 30.96 4.48 11.73
C GLN A 455 31.06 3.67 13.03
N VAL A 456 32.30 3.39 13.44
CA VAL A 456 32.65 2.59 14.60
C VAL A 456 32.74 3.43 15.87
N GLU A 457 33.15 4.70 15.80
CA GLU A 457 33.37 5.68 16.87
C GLU A 457 32.10 6.48 17.14
N ALA A 458 31.25 6.77 16.15
CA ALA A 458 29.88 7.22 16.40
C ALA A 458 29.07 6.17 17.18
N LEU A 459 29.48 4.90 17.11
CA LEU A 459 28.91 3.78 17.84
C LEU A 459 29.72 3.39 19.11
N LYS A 460 31.05 3.57 19.14
CA LYS A 460 31.96 3.29 20.29
C LYS A 460 32.02 4.43 21.29
N GLU A 461 32.02 5.67 20.82
CA GLU A 461 31.79 6.83 21.66
C GLU A 461 30.29 7.00 21.84
N GLY A 462 29.81 6.79 23.07
CA GLY A 462 28.45 7.14 23.47
C GLY A 462 28.12 8.64 23.37
N ALA A 463 28.77 9.40 22.50
CA ALA A 463 28.68 10.85 22.37
C ALA A 463 27.62 11.31 21.36
N GLY A 464 27.38 10.61 20.24
CA GLY A 464 26.35 11.02 19.27
C GLY A 464 25.00 10.34 19.47
N PHE A 465 25.01 9.01 19.59
CA PHE A 465 23.80 8.19 19.48
C PHE A 465 23.00 8.01 20.78
N ARG A 466 23.64 8.18 21.95
CA ARG A 466 22.95 8.34 23.26
C ARG A 466 22.43 9.78 23.45
N LYS A 467 22.86 10.74 22.62
CA LYS A 467 22.56 12.18 22.78
C LYS A 467 21.58 12.76 21.76
N ASN A 468 21.19 12.03 20.71
CA ASN A 468 19.98 12.40 19.95
C ASN A 468 18.72 12.10 20.79
N ARG A 469 18.66 12.68 22.00
CA ARG A 469 17.54 12.59 22.94
C ARG A 469 16.25 13.10 22.32
N ASP A 470 16.38 13.92 21.28
CA ASP A 470 15.28 14.56 20.59
C ASP A 470 14.67 13.67 19.48
N SER A 471 15.31 12.55 19.11
CA SER A 471 14.69 11.61 18.16
C SER A 471 13.50 10.89 18.79
N ASP A 472 12.43 10.67 18.05
CA ASP A 472 11.26 9.89 18.45
C ASP A 472 11.57 8.38 18.50
N GLY A 473 12.45 7.90 17.61
CA GLY A 473 12.68 6.47 17.45
C GLY A 473 13.68 6.07 16.39
N ARG A 474 13.74 4.75 16.14
CA ARG A 474 14.52 4.16 15.06
C ARG A 474 13.68 3.25 14.18
N ALA A 475 13.90 3.35 12.88
CA ALA A 475 13.40 2.42 11.88
C ALA A 475 14.53 1.49 11.43
N PHE A 476 14.27 0.19 11.44
CA PHE A 476 15.17 -0.85 10.96
C PHE A 476 14.59 -1.40 9.67
N LEU A 477 15.24 -1.07 8.56
CA LEU A 477 14.82 -1.44 7.22
C LEU A 477 15.40 -2.81 6.84
N TRP A 478 14.50 -3.71 6.44
CA TRP A 478 14.76 -5.12 6.24
C TRP A 478 14.46 -5.53 4.79
N PRO A 479 15.48 -5.80 3.98
CA PRO A 479 15.30 -6.01 2.53
C PRO A 479 14.80 -7.42 2.14
N GLY A 480 14.64 -8.36 3.08
CA GLY A 480 13.96 -9.64 2.85
C GLY A 480 14.54 -10.86 3.59
N HIS A 481 14.04 -12.05 3.24
CA HIS A 481 14.51 -13.33 3.80
C HIS A 481 15.90 -13.70 3.28
N GLY A 482 16.82 -14.06 4.19
CA GLY A 482 18.15 -14.58 3.86
C GLY A 482 19.32 -13.64 4.13
N VAL A 483 19.06 -12.43 4.61
CA VAL A 483 20.13 -11.50 5.03
C VAL A 483 20.54 -11.80 6.47
N GLU A 484 21.83 -11.64 6.82
CA GLU A 484 22.33 -11.90 8.18
C GLU A 484 21.81 -10.88 9.21
N ILE A 485 20.81 -11.28 9.99
CA ILE A 485 20.11 -10.45 10.99
C ILE A 485 20.87 -10.31 12.31
N ASN A 486 21.75 -11.26 12.60
CA ASN A 486 22.52 -11.33 13.85
C ASN A 486 23.75 -10.41 13.79
N ARG A 487 23.66 -9.24 13.16
CA ARG A 487 24.77 -8.29 13.18
C ARG A 487 24.94 -7.73 14.59
N ALA A 488 26.16 -7.78 15.12
CA ALA A 488 26.43 -7.31 16.47
C ALA A 488 25.96 -5.86 16.65
N TRP A 489 26.34 -4.97 15.71
CA TRP A 489 25.98 -3.55 15.80
C TRP A 489 24.48 -3.30 15.77
N PHE A 490 23.72 -4.15 15.06
CA PHE A 490 22.26 -4.11 15.07
C PHE A 490 21.69 -4.45 16.45
N MET A 491 22.23 -5.48 17.12
CA MET A 491 21.82 -5.82 18.49
C MET A 491 22.14 -4.71 19.49
N HIS A 492 23.30 -4.08 19.33
CA HIS A 492 23.66 -2.91 20.11
C HIS A 492 22.70 -1.74 19.87
N ALA A 493 22.36 -1.44 18.61
CA ALA A 493 21.42 -0.39 18.25
C ALA A 493 20.03 -0.62 18.86
N LEU A 494 19.49 -1.85 18.77
CA LEU A 494 18.25 -2.23 19.44
C LEU A 494 18.33 -2.04 20.96
N HIS A 495 19.42 -2.46 21.58
CA HIS A 495 19.62 -2.34 23.03
C HIS A 495 19.63 -0.88 23.49
N VAL A 496 20.39 -0.03 22.79
CA VAL A 496 20.49 1.40 23.08
C VAL A 496 19.15 2.10 22.88
N THR A 497 18.43 1.80 21.80
CA THR A 497 17.12 2.39 21.51
C THR A 497 16.12 2.06 22.62
N ARG A 498 16.11 0.80 23.05
CA ARG A 498 15.20 0.32 24.09
C ARG A 498 15.54 0.86 25.47
N THR A 499 16.81 0.97 25.83
CA THR A 499 17.24 1.58 27.10
C THR A 499 16.97 3.08 27.16
N SER A 500 16.85 3.73 26.00
CA SER A 500 16.49 5.15 25.87
C SER A 500 14.97 5.39 25.78
N ALA A 501 14.14 4.35 25.93
CA ALA A 501 12.68 4.41 25.83
C ALA A 501 12.15 5.03 24.52
N LYS A 502 12.89 4.85 23.41
CA LYS A 502 12.51 5.33 22.08
C LYS A 502 11.75 4.26 21.30
N SER A 503 10.98 4.67 20.29
CA SER A 503 10.25 3.72 19.45
C SER A 503 11.19 2.93 18.53
N ILE A 504 10.80 1.71 18.22
CA ILE A 504 11.47 0.79 17.29
C ILE A 504 10.43 0.39 16.25
N ASP A 505 10.74 0.64 14.99
CA ASP A 505 9.93 0.25 13.84
C ASP A 505 10.73 -0.69 12.95
N PHE A 506 10.15 -1.83 12.61
CA PHE A 506 10.71 -2.75 11.62
C PHE A 506 9.93 -2.56 10.32
N VAL A 507 10.65 -2.30 9.24
CA VAL A 507 10.06 -1.94 7.94
C VAL A 507 10.71 -2.76 6.86
N SER A 508 9.96 -3.17 5.84
CA SER A 508 10.45 -3.80 4.63
C SER A 508 10.04 -2.99 3.40
N SER A 509 10.46 -3.41 2.21
CA SER A 509 9.98 -2.82 0.95
C SER A 509 8.47 -3.02 0.71
N MET A 510 7.80 -3.81 1.56
CA MET A 510 6.36 -4.08 1.52
C MET A 510 5.55 -3.42 2.64
N GLY A 511 6.20 -2.77 3.62
CA GLY A 511 5.52 -2.08 4.71
C GLY A 511 6.17 -2.23 6.08
N ALA A 512 5.56 -1.61 7.09
CA ALA A 512 5.99 -1.77 8.47
C ALA A 512 5.48 -3.08 9.06
N VAL A 513 6.43 -3.97 9.33
CA VAL A 513 6.22 -5.37 9.72
C VAL A 513 5.90 -5.48 11.21
N ALA A 514 6.54 -4.67 12.06
CA ALA A 514 6.29 -4.64 13.50
C ALA A 514 6.78 -3.33 14.12
N CYS A 515 6.16 -2.88 15.21
CA CYS A 515 6.55 -1.65 15.89
C CYS A 515 6.43 -1.78 17.41
N SER A 516 7.18 -0.97 18.15
CA SER A 516 7.10 -0.93 19.62
C SER A 516 6.09 0.08 20.16
N VAL A 517 5.58 0.96 19.29
CA VAL A 517 4.57 1.98 19.58
C VAL A 517 3.65 2.03 18.37
N ALA A 518 2.34 2.04 18.61
CA ALA A 518 1.33 2.17 17.57
C ALA A 518 1.63 3.32 16.58
N PHE A 519 1.21 3.13 15.35
CA PHE A 519 1.21 4.18 14.33
C PHE A 519 0.17 5.26 14.68
N PRO A 520 0.26 6.46 14.08
CA PRO A 520 -0.67 7.54 14.37
C PRO A 520 -2.15 7.19 14.13
N ASP A 521 -2.45 6.19 13.31
CA ASP A 521 -3.81 5.66 13.08
C ASP A 521 -4.27 4.64 14.14
N GLY A 522 -3.45 4.37 15.17
CA GLY A 522 -3.72 3.40 16.23
C GLY A 522 -3.30 1.96 15.91
N SER A 523 -2.88 1.69 14.67
CA SER A 523 -2.49 0.35 14.23
C SER A 523 -1.09 -0.06 14.73
N TRP A 524 -0.81 -1.37 14.74
CA TRP A 524 0.51 -1.92 15.11
C TRP A 524 1.26 -2.58 13.96
N ALA A 525 0.66 -2.57 12.76
CA ALA A 525 1.24 -3.09 11.53
C ALA A 525 0.73 -2.24 10.35
N LEU A 526 1.59 -2.02 9.35
CA LEU A 526 1.23 -1.28 8.14
C LEU A 526 1.71 -2.03 6.90
N GLY A 527 0.82 -2.26 5.93
CA GLY A 527 1.18 -3.00 4.71
C GLY A 527 1.06 -4.51 4.91
N SER A 528 1.52 -5.29 3.93
CA SER A 528 1.49 -6.76 4.05
C SER A 528 2.56 -7.20 5.04
N PHE A 529 2.15 -7.94 6.06
CA PHE A 529 3.05 -8.44 7.07
C PHE A 529 3.96 -9.54 6.51
N ASP A 530 5.27 -9.40 6.71
CA ASP A 530 6.24 -10.41 6.35
C ASP A 530 6.53 -11.35 7.54
N VAL A 531 5.91 -12.53 7.49
CA VAL A 531 5.97 -13.58 8.51
C VAL A 531 7.39 -14.07 8.76
N GLY A 532 8.22 -14.22 7.73
CA GLY A 532 9.55 -14.77 7.95
C GLY A 532 10.49 -13.77 8.63
N ILE A 533 10.28 -12.46 8.47
CA ILE A 533 11.03 -11.41 9.20
C ILE A 533 10.68 -11.48 10.69
N ALA A 534 9.41 -11.59 11.02
CA ALA A 534 9.00 -11.66 12.41
C ALA A 534 9.37 -12.99 13.08
N ASN A 535 9.30 -14.11 12.36
CA ASN A 535 9.85 -15.38 12.84
C ASN A 535 11.35 -15.26 13.11
N GLN A 536 12.09 -14.60 12.23
CA GLN A 536 13.51 -14.29 12.44
C GLN A 536 13.74 -13.44 13.70
N LEU A 537 12.93 -12.40 13.94
CA LEU A 537 13.00 -11.58 15.17
C LEU A 537 12.62 -12.38 16.44
N LEU A 538 11.66 -13.29 16.34
CA LEU A 538 11.18 -14.11 17.44
C LEU A 538 12.25 -15.08 17.95
N TYR A 539 12.95 -15.73 17.01
CA TYR A 539 14.00 -16.71 17.32
C TYR A 539 15.41 -16.12 17.32
N LEU A 540 15.52 -14.79 17.23
CA LEU A 540 16.79 -14.10 17.20
C LEU A 540 17.59 -14.34 18.49
N ASP A 541 18.84 -14.78 18.32
CA ASP A 541 19.80 -14.96 19.42
C ASP A 541 20.97 -13.98 19.29
N ALA A 542 20.86 -12.86 20.00
CA ALA A 542 21.93 -11.86 20.11
C ALA A 542 23.25 -12.38 20.71
N SER A 543 23.30 -13.55 21.37
CA SER A 543 24.57 -14.15 21.79
C SER A 543 25.37 -14.71 20.60
N GLN A 544 24.70 -15.03 19.49
CA GLN A 544 25.28 -15.51 18.23
C GLN A 544 25.55 -14.35 17.26
N SER A 545 25.76 -13.15 17.80
CA SER A 545 26.02 -11.96 17.00
C SER A 545 27.33 -12.07 16.22
N LYS A 546 27.35 -11.57 14.98
CA LYS A 546 28.51 -11.54 14.09
C LYS A 546 28.85 -10.11 13.67
N ALA A 547 30.13 -9.84 13.46
CA ALA A 547 30.64 -8.62 12.85
C ALA A 547 31.99 -8.93 12.17
N ASP A 548 32.45 -8.03 11.29
CA ASP A 548 33.72 -8.20 10.57
C ASP A 548 34.94 -8.27 11.51
N ARG A 549 34.85 -7.65 12.69
CA ARG A 549 35.92 -7.65 13.69
C ARG A 549 35.46 -8.34 14.97
N GLN A 550 36.20 -9.37 15.39
CA GLN A 550 35.91 -10.11 16.63
C GLN A 550 35.82 -9.21 17.85
N LYS A 551 36.69 -8.18 17.96
CA LYS A 551 36.65 -7.21 19.06
C LYS A 551 35.31 -6.49 19.21
N ASP A 552 34.60 -6.24 18.10
CA ASP A 552 33.29 -5.59 18.15
C ASP A 552 32.21 -6.57 18.65
N VAL A 553 32.31 -7.85 18.25
CA VAL A 553 31.46 -8.93 18.77
C VAL A 553 31.64 -9.07 20.28
N ASP A 554 32.88 -9.19 20.74
CA ASP A 554 33.22 -9.37 22.16
C ASP A 554 32.71 -8.18 22.99
N TYR A 555 32.90 -6.95 22.49
CA TYR A 555 32.39 -5.75 23.14
C TYR A 555 30.86 -5.77 23.28
N ILE A 556 30.14 -6.06 22.19
CA ILE A 556 28.67 -6.01 22.18
C ILE A 556 28.08 -7.13 23.02
N ILE A 557 28.65 -8.34 22.95
CA ILE A 557 28.26 -9.46 23.82
C ILE A 557 28.48 -9.07 25.28
N GLY A 558 29.61 -8.42 25.60
CA GLY A 558 29.89 -7.89 26.94
C GLY A 558 28.85 -6.85 27.41
N VAL A 559 28.49 -5.90 26.55
CA VAL A 559 27.46 -4.87 26.86
C VAL A 559 26.09 -5.50 27.11
N LEU A 560 25.65 -6.43 26.24
CA LEU A 560 24.35 -7.09 26.38
C LEU A 560 24.32 -8.04 27.57
N GLY A 561 25.40 -8.78 27.81
CA GLY A 561 25.53 -9.73 28.90
C GLY A 561 25.57 -9.06 30.27
N SER A 562 26.24 -7.90 30.38
CA SER A 562 26.34 -7.13 31.63
C SER A 562 25.11 -6.26 31.92
N ALA A 563 24.22 -6.05 30.95
CA ALA A 563 22.99 -5.29 31.16
C ALA A 563 22.05 -5.97 32.17
N LYS A 564 21.19 -5.18 32.84
CA LYS A 564 20.23 -5.72 33.82
C LYS A 564 19.33 -6.80 33.19
N GLY A 565 19.48 -8.05 33.64
CA GLY A 565 18.75 -9.22 33.13
C GLY A 565 19.37 -9.88 31.90
N GLY A 566 20.54 -9.41 31.44
CA GLY A 566 21.36 -10.01 30.38
C GLY A 566 20.63 -10.25 29.06
N PHE A 567 21.10 -11.25 28.32
CA PHE A 567 20.53 -11.71 27.06
C PHE A 567 19.05 -12.10 27.20
N ASN A 568 18.67 -12.78 28.27
CA ASN A 568 17.28 -13.21 28.49
C ASN A 568 16.29 -12.05 28.42
N ARG A 569 16.58 -10.95 29.12
CA ARG A 569 15.71 -9.76 29.09
C ARG A 569 15.74 -9.08 27.72
N PHE A 570 16.88 -9.05 27.05
CA PHE A 570 17.01 -8.48 25.71
C PHE A 570 16.15 -9.24 24.70
N HIS A 571 16.31 -10.57 24.62
CA HIS A 571 15.54 -11.42 23.72
C HIS A 571 14.04 -11.33 24.01
N GLN A 572 13.63 -11.36 25.29
CA GLN A 572 12.21 -11.19 25.65
C GLN A 572 11.62 -9.86 25.14
N ARG A 573 12.38 -8.76 25.17
CA ARG A 573 11.93 -7.46 24.66
C ARG A 573 11.78 -7.46 23.14
N LEU A 574 12.72 -8.09 22.44
CA LEU A 574 12.66 -8.20 20.98
C LEU A 574 11.48 -9.05 20.54
N ARG A 575 11.30 -10.22 21.16
CA ARG A 575 10.18 -11.14 20.90
C ARG A 575 8.84 -10.42 20.97
N ARG A 576 8.61 -9.60 22.00
CA ARG A 576 7.34 -8.87 22.20
C ARG A 576 6.94 -7.96 21.02
N ILE A 577 7.90 -7.48 20.23
CA ILE A 577 7.61 -6.67 19.05
C ILE A 577 7.05 -7.55 17.91
N ALA A 578 7.59 -8.76 17.76
CA ALA A 578 7.20 -9.70 16.70
C ALA A 578 6.05 -10.65 17.08
N VAL A 579 5.76 -10.84 18.37
CA VAL A 579 4.77 -11.83 18.85
C VAL A 579 3.39 -11.63 18.24
N GLY A 580 2.86 -10.40 18.24
CA GLY A 580 1.48 -10.14 17.80
C GLY A 580 1.23 -10.65 16.38
N PRO A 581 2.03 -10.19 15.41
CA PRO A 581 1.93 -10.68 14.05
C PRO A 581 2.18 -12.20 13.88
N VAL A 582 3.16 -12.80 14.58
CA VAL A 582 3.43 -14.26 14.49
C VAL A 582 2.23 -15.07 15.02
N LEU A 583 1.64 -14.66 16.15
CA LEU A 583 0.46 -15.33 16.69
C LEU A 583 -0.73 -15.26 15.74
N ARG A 584 -0.97 -14.10 15.11
CA ARG A 584 -2.06 -13.95 14.15
C ARG A 584 -1.85 -14.80 12.90
N ASP A 585 -0.62 -14.86 12.38
CA ASP A 585 -0.31 -15.69 11.22
C ASP A 585 -0.42 -17.20 11.53
N ALA A 586 0.11 -17.66 12.66
CA ALA A 586 -0.06 -19.03 13.13
C ALA A 586 -1.55 -19.39 13.31
N ALA A 587 -2.32 -18.49 13.93
CA ALA A 587 -3.77 -18.62 14.09
C ALA A 587 -4.51 -18.65 12.75
N ALA A 588 -4.06 -17.92 11.71
CA ALA A 588 -4.68 -17.92 10.39
C ALA A 588 -4.50 -19.24 9.64
N ARG A 589 -3.30 -19.82 9.76
CA ARG A 589 -2.90 -21.04 9.04
C ARG A 589 -3.48 -22.31 9.68
N GLY A 590 -3.59 -22.32 11.00
CA GLY A 590 -4.28 -23.36 11.76
C GLY A 590 -3.71 -24.77 11.61
N ARG A 591 -2.41 -24.90 11.28
CA ARG A 591 -1.77 -26.21 11.11
C ARG A 591 -1.33 -26.77 12.47
N PRO A 592 -1.21 -28.09 12.65
CA PRO A 592 -0.79 -28.68 13.93
C PRO A 592 0.55 -28.14 14.47
N GLU A 593 1.52 -27.86 13.60
CA GLU A 593 2.79 -27.24 13.97
C GLU A 593 2.64 -25.80 14.51
N ASP A 594 1.58 -25.11 14.14
CA ASP A 594 1.28 -23.75 14.60
C ASP A 594 0.82 -23.74 16.05
N LEU A 595 0.19 -24.82 16.52
CA LEU A 595 -0.18 -24.97 17.94
C LEU A 595 1.08 -24.97 18.81
N ALA A 596 2.09 -25.75 18.41
CA ALA A 596 3.36 -25.78 19.12
C ALA A 596 4.03 -24.40 19.13
N GLN A 597 3.96 -23.68 18.00
CA GLN A 597 4.47 -22.31 17.92
C GLN A 597 3.72 -21.36 18.85
N ILE A 598 2.38 -21.38 18.86
CA ILE A 598 1.55 -20.53 19.75
C ILE A 598 1.88 -20.80 21.22
N LEU A 599 1.89 -22.07 21.64
CA LEU A 599 2.19 -22.45 23.01
C LEU A 599 3.60 -22.02 23.43
N GLN A 600 4.59 -22.24 22.56
CA GLN A 600 5.98 -21.82 22.80
C GLN A 600 6.11 -20.30 22.93
N VAL A 601 5.49 -19.54 22.01
CA VAL A 601 5.53 -18.07 22.03
C VAL A 601 4.84 -17.54 23.28
N CYS A 602 3.68 -18.10 23.63
CA CYS A 602 2.90 -17.66 24.78
C CYS A 602 3.53 -18.03 26.13
N ALA A 603 4.35 -19.07 26.19
CA ALA A 603 5.15 -19.40 27.37
C ALA A 603 6.27 -18.37 27.65
N SER A 604 6.50 -17.39 26.77
CA SER A 604 7.49 -16.33 26.99
C SER A 604 7.17 -15.49 28.22
N SER A 605 8.14 -15.39 29.14
CA SER A 605 7.94 -14.69 30.42
C SER A 605 7.50 -13.23 30.25
N GLY A 606 6.41 -12.87 30.94
CA GLY A 606 5.84 -11.53 30.96
C GLY A 606 5.19 -11.09 29.65
N LEU A 607 4.86 -12.04 28.75
CA LEU A 607 3.91 -11.77 27.68
C LEU A 607 2.51 -11.65 28.28
N VAL A 608 1.75 -10.65 27.83
CA VAL A 608 0.34 -10.48 28.16
C VAL A 608 -0.45 -10.62 26.87
N ILE A 609 -1.13 -11.75 26.70
CA ILE A 609 -1.83 -12.12 25.47
C ILE A 609 -2.91 -11.11 25.06
N ASN A 610 -3.51 -10.43 26.03
CA ASN A 610 -4.56 -9.44 25.80
C ASN A 610 -4.03 -8.03 25.48
N SER A 611 -2.71 -7.82 25.47
CA SER A 611 -2.11 -6.53 25.16
C SER A 611 -2.61 -5.98 23.82
N SER A 612 -2.92 -4.68 23.76
CA SER A 612 -3.28 -3.99 22.52
C SER A 612 -2.14 -4.03 21.49
N SER A 613 -0.89 -4.13 21.95
CA SER A 613 0.30 -4.27 21.08
C SER A 613 0.36 -5.55 20.27
N LEU A 614 -0.51 -6.51 20.57
CA LEU A 614 -0.64 -7.76 19.83
C LEU A 614 -1.80 -7.72 18.83
N GLY A 615 -2.44 -6.55 18.64
CA GLY A 615 -3.47 -6.30 17.63
C GLY A 615 -2.86 -6.05 16.25
N GLY A 616 -3.61 -6.34 15.19
CA GLY A 616 -3.20 -6.09 13.81
C GLY A 616 -3.44 -4.66 13.35
N SER A 617 -3.49 -4.46 12.03
CA SER A 617 -3.71 -3.12 11.48
C SER A 617 -5.11 -2.58 11.79
N LEU A 618 -6.02 -3.46 12.17
CA LEU A 618 -7.42 -3.17 12.46
C LEU A 618 -7.81 -3.63 13.87
N GLY A 619 -6.82 -3.81 14.75
CA GLY A 619 -7.02 -4.18 16.15
C GLY A 619 -7.28 -5.66 16.41
N GLU A 620 -7.41 -6.49 15.37
CA GLU A 620 -7.72 -7.91 15.51
C GLU A 620 -6.60 -8.66 16.23
N LYS A 621 -6.97 -9.58 17.12
CA LYS A 621 -6.04 -10.45 17.86
C LYS A 621 -6.04 -11.85 17.25
N ALA A 622 -5.13 -12.70 17.73
CA ALA A 622 -5.04 -14.08 17.29
C ALA A 622 -6.34 -14.89 17.53
N THR A 623 -7.11 -14.55 18.57
CA THR A 623 -8.42 -15.17 18.84
C THR A 623 -9.45 -14.84 17.76
N HIS A 624 -9.51 -13.60 17.28
CA HIS A 624 -10.35 -13.22 16.15
C HIS A 624 -10.01 -14.05 14.92
N VAL A 625 -8.72 -14.14 14.60
CA VAL A 625 -8.23 -14.83 13.39
C VAL A 625 -8.47 -16.34 13.47
N ALA A 626 -8.20 -16.99 14.61
CA ALA A 626 -8.49 -18.40 14.81
C ALA A 626 -9.99 -18.71 14.72
N ALA A 627 -10.83 -17.85 15.32
CA ALA A 627 -12.29 -17.96 15.26
C ALA A 627 -12.81 -17.84 13.83
N ALA A 628 -12.28 -16.90 13.05
CA ALA A 628 -12.63 -16.69 11.65
C ALA A 628 -12.19 -17.82 10.72
N GLY A 629 -11.08 -18.50 11.02
CA GLY A 629 -10.58 -19.62 10.24
C GLY A 629 -11.21 -20.97 10.61
N GLY A 630 -12.02 -21.02 11.68
CA GLY A 630 -12.59 -22.27 12.18
C GLY A 630 -11.58 -23.16 12.91
N HIS A 631 -10.45 -22.59 13.32
CA HIS A 631 -9.33 -23.32 13.92
C HIS A 631 -9.54 -23.53 15.43
N VAL A 632 -10.49 -24.39 15.77
CA VAL A 632 -10.97 -24.63 17.15
C VAL A 632 -9.84 -24.92 18.13
N GLU A 633 -8.88 -25.77 17.75
CA GLU A 633 -7.74 -26.14 18.61
C GLU A 633 -6.85 -24.94 18.93
N MET A 634 -6.59 -24.06 17.94
CA MET A 634 -5.80 -22.84 18.13
C MET A 634 -6.54 -21.85 19.02
N LEU A 635 -7.85 -21.68 18.79
CA LEU A 635 -8.71 -20.82 19.58
C LEU A 635 -8.76 -21.28 21.04
N GLU A 636 -8.95 -22.58 21.26
CA GLU A 636 -8.96 -23.18 22.60
C GLU A 636 -7.63 -22.98 23.33
N ALA A 637 -6.50 -23.19 22.63
CA ALA A 637 -5.18 -22.95 23.21
C ALA A 637 -4.99 -21.50 23.64
N LEU A 638 -5.37 -20.53 22.81
CA LEU A 638 -5.30 -19.11 23.14
C LEU A 638 -6.19 -18.76 24.35
N LEU A 639 -7.43 -19.29 24.41
CA LEU A 639 -8.35 -19.06 25.53
C LEU A 639 -7.85 -19.71 26.83
N ASN A 640 -7.24 -20.90 26.75
CA ASN A 640 -6.58 -21.55 27.89
C ASN A 640 -5.38 -20.77 28.41
N LEU A 641 -4.75 -19.96 27.56
CA LEU A 641 -3.71 -18.99 27.91
C LEU A 641 -4.27 -17.65 28.39
N ALA A 642 -5.53 -17.62 28.80
CA ALA A 642 -6.26 -16.45 29.29
C ALA A 642 -6.41 -15.31 28.25
N ALA A 643 -6.47 -15.65 26.96
CA ALA A 643 -6.96 -14.71 25.97
C ALA A 643 -8.40 -14.32 26.28
N ASP A 644 -8.72 -13.04 26.11
CA ASP A 644 -10.05 -12.48 26.34
C ASP A 644 -11.00 -12.93 25.22
N PRO A 645 -12.04 -13.73 25.52
CA PRO A 645 -13.05 -14.14 24.53
C PRO A 645 -13.88 -12.96 24.01
N ASN A 646 -13.84 -11.80 24.70
CA ASN A 646 -14.55 -10.58 24.38
C ASN A 646 -13.64 -9.47 23.83
N ALA A 647 -12.40 -9.80 23.46
CA ALA A 647 -11.48 -8.83 22.90
C ALA A 647 -12.10 -8.10 21.69
N GLN A 648 -12.07 -6.78 21.71
CA GLN A 648 -12.61 -5.95 20.62
C GLN A 648 -11.51 -5.52 19.65
N ASP A 649 -11.82 -5.54 18.36
CA ASP A 649 -11.00 -4.92 17.32
C ASP A 649 -11.36 -3.42 17.12
N HIS A 650 -10.82 -2.75 16.11
CA HIS A 650 -11.07 -1.31 15.89
C HIS A 650 -12.52 -0.95 15.50
N ILE A 651 -13.35 -1.94 15.17
CA ILE A 651 -14.79 -1.78 14.92
C ILE A 651 -15.63 -2.53 15.96
N ASN A 652 -15.08 -2.72 17.16
CA ASN A 652 -15.71 -3.36 18.32
C ASN A 652 -16.16 -4.81 18.09
N GLU A 653 -15.68 -5.48 17.04
CA GLU A 653 -16.04 -6.88 16.81
C GLU A 653 -15.23 -7.81 17.73
N THR A 654 -15.93 -8.81 18.25
CA THR A 654 -15.35 -9.85 19.11
C THR A 654 -15.03 -11.12 18.33
N PRO A 655 -14.23 -12.06 18.87
CA PRO A 655 -14.06 -13.38 18.27
C PRO A 655 -15.39 -14.10 17.94
N LEU A 656 -16.44 -13.83 18.73
CA LEU A 656 -17.77 -14.41 18.51
C LEU A 656 -18.42 -13.87 17.22
N HIS A 657 -18.27 -12.58 16.92
CA HIS A 657 -18.69 -12.00 15.63
C HIS A 657 -17.98 -12.68 14.46
N TYR A 658 -16.66 -12.89 14.58
CA TYR A 658 -15.85 -13.49 13.51
C TYR A 658 -16.25 -14.94 13.24
N ALA A 659 -16.44 -15.76 14.30
CA ALA A 659 -16.92 -17.13 14.16
C ALA A 659 -18.32 -17.21 13.57
N ALA A 660 -19.22 -16.31 14.02
CA ALA A 660 -20.60 -16.25 13.57
C ALA A 660 -20.71 -15.87 12.09
N PHE A 661 -20.03 -14.79 11.68
CA PHE A 661 -19.96 -14.33 10.29
C PHE A 661 -19.34 -15.38 9.35
N SER A 662 -18.36 -16.15 9.85
CA SER A 662 -17.64 -17.14 9.05
C SER A 662 -18.28 -18.53 9.03
N GLY A 663 -19.42 -18.73 9.72
CA GLY A 663 -20.11 -20.01 9.73
C GLY A 663 -19.47 -21.11 10.59
N HIS A 664 -18.59 -20.76 11.54
CA HIS A 664 -17.83 -21.73 12.33
C HIS A 664 -18.50 -22.08 13.65
N LEU A 665 -19.50 -22.97 13.58
CA LEU A 665 -20.34 -23.37 14.71
C LEU A 665 -19.57 -23.86 15.95
N ASP A 666 -18.50 -24.63 15.77
CA ASP A 666 -17.76 -25.16 16.92
C ASP A 666 -16.90 -24.10 17.62
N CYS A 667 -16.40 -23.10 16.88
CA CYS A 667 -15.80 -21.90 17.48
C CYS A 667 -16.85 -21.09 18.27
N VAL A 668 -18.08 -20.94 17.75
CA VAL A 668 -19.18 -20.27 18.46
C VAL A 668 -19.47 -20.97 19.78
N LYS A 669 -19.65 -22.29 19.78
CA LYS A 669 -19.88 -23.08 21.01
C LYS A 669 -18.74 -22.92 22.01
N LEU A 670 -17.49 -23.01 21.54
CA LEU A 670 -16.32 -22.84 22.39
C LEU A 670 -16.32 -21.46 23.05
N LEU A 671 -16.53 -20.39 22.28
CA LEU A 671 -16.56 -19.02 22.81
C LEU A 671 -17.67 -18.81 23.84
N LEU A 672 -18.88 -19.32 23.57
CA LEU A 672 -20.00 -19.26 24.52
C LEU A 672 -19.69 -20.04 25.81
N SER A 673 -19.05 -21.21 25.70
CA SER A 673 -18.59 -21.98 26.87
C SER A 673 -17.54 -21.24 27.73
N ARG A 674 -16.88 -20.23 27.15
CA ARG A 674 -15.90 -19.36 27.82
C ARG A 674 -16.48 -17.97 28.13
N SER A 675 -17.81 -17.85 28.23
CA SER A 675 -18.49 -16.60 28.61
C SER A 675 -18.25 -15.43 27.64
N ALA A 676 -18.19 -15.72 26.33
CA ALA A 676 -18.30 -14.67 25.32
C ALA A 676 -19.66 -13.97 25.44
N ASN A 677 -19.65 -12.63 25.38
CA ASN A 677 -20.83 -11.80 25.44
C ASN A 677 -21.59 -11.89 24.12
N ILE A 678 -22.75 -12.56 24.17
CA ILE A 678 -23.65 -12.71 23.04
C ILE A 678 -24.31 -11.41 22.61
N CYS A 679 -24.44 -10.44 23.52
CA CYS A 679 -25.01 -9.11 23.23
C CYS A 679 -23.92 -8.06 22.97
N ALA A 680 -22.69 -8.47 22.64
CA ALA A 680 -21.64 -7.53 22.28
C ALA A 680 -22.00 -6.84 20.97
N GLU A 681 -21.99 -5.50 20.94
CA GLU A 681 -22.29 -4.74 19.73
C GLU A 681 -20.99 -4.30 19.03
N SER A 682 -20.95 -4.47 17.71
CA SER A 682 -19.95 -3.85 16.86
C SER A 682 -20.11 -2.32 16.82
N ALA A 683 -19.18 -1.61 16.18
CA ALA A 683 -19.28 -0.16 15.95
C ALA A 683 -20.52 0.24 15.12
N PHE A 684 -21.22 -0.75 14.56
CA PHE A 684 -22.44 -0.57 13.79
C PHE A 684 -23.71 -1.01 14.53
N GLY A 685 -23.60 -1.44 15.79
CA GLY A 685 -24.72 -1.97 16.55
C GLY A 685 -25.13 -3.39 16.15
N GLU A 686 -24.29 -4.12 15.40
CA GLU A 686 -24.55 -5.52 15.05
C GLU A 686 -24.07 -6.41 16.20
N THR A 687 -24.92 -7.33 16.65
CA THR A 687 -24.56 -8.45 17.53
C THR A 687 -23.98 -9.63 16.72
N PRO A 688 -23.37 -10.64 17.38
CA PRO A 688 -23.05 -11.91 16.75
C PRO A 688 -24.22 -12.60 16.04
N LEU A 689 -25.45 -12.44 16.55
CA LEU A 689 -26.64 -12.98 15.90
C LEU A 689 -26.95 -12.19 14.62
N ASP A 690 -26.91 -10.86 14.68
CA ASP A 690 -27.15 -10.00 13.52
C ASP A 690 -26.17 -10.30 12.37
N VAL A 691 -24.87 -10.42 12.67
CA VAL A 691 -23.87 -10.74 11.63
C VAL A 691 -24.03 -12.15 11.05
N ALA A 692 -24.63 -13.09 11.78
CA ALA A 692 -24.94 -14.42 11.29
C ALA A 692 -26.23 -14.44 10.45
N ALA A 693 -27.25 -13.69 10.87
CA ALA A 693 -28.55 -13.60 10.20
C ALA A 693 -28.47 -12.81 8.88
N ASP A 694 -27.77 -11.68 8.90
CA ASP A 694 -27.51 -10.82 7.75
C ASP A 694 -26.15 -11.12 7.09
N ASN A 695 -25.77 -12.40 7.11
CA ASN A 695 -24.45 -12.82 6.65
C ASN A 695 -24.30 -12.68 5.13
N VAL A 696 -23.72 -11.56 4.72
CA VAL A 696 -23.41 -11.31 3.31
C VAL A 696 -22.44 -12.36 2.77
N ALA A 697 -21.55 -12.97 3.58
CA ALA A 697 -20.65 -14.04 3.11
C ALA A 697 -21.38 -15.30 2.60
N GLU A 698 -22.70 -15.42 2.77
CA GLU A 698 -23.53 -16.45 2.15
C GLU A 698 -23.34 -16.51 0.62
N PHE A 699 -23.05 -15.39 -0.06
CA PHE A 699 -22.74 -15.41 -1.51
C PHE A 699 -21.50 -16.26 -1.85
N SER A 700 -20.64 -16.52 -0.86
CA SER A 700 -19.44 -17.38 -0.97
C SER A 700 -19.70 -18.81 -0.48
N GLY A 701 -20.95 -19.16 -0.16
CA GLY A 701 -21.37 -20.49 0.30
C GLY A 701 -21.25 -20.71 1.82
N VAL A 702 -21.15 -19.64 2.62
CA VAL A 702 -21.10 -19.74 4.09
C VAL A 702 -22.49 -20.01 4.66
N GLU A 703 -22.64 -21.09 5.42
CA GLU A 703 -23.90 -21.44 6.11
C GLU A 703 -23.88 -20.99 7.57
N THR A 704 -24.86 -20.17 7.97
CA THR A 704 -24.98 -19.65 9.34
C THR A 704 -26.26 -20.06 10.08
N GLY A 705 -27.21 -20.75 9.42
CA GLY A 705 -28.52 -21.06 10.03
C GLY A 705 -28.45 -21.76 11.39
N ARG A 706 -27.54 -22.74 11.54
CA ARG A 706 -27.33 -23.44 12.82
C ARG A 706 -26.73 -22.54 13.90
N ILE A 707 -25.96 -21.53 13.51
CA ILE A 707 -25.40 -20.54 14.43
C ILE A 707 -26.50 -19.60 14.89
N CYS A 708 -27.36 -19.11 13.98
CA CYS A 708 -28.49 -18.26 14.34
C CYS A 708 -29.38 -18.95 15.38
N THR A 709 -29.78 -20.20 15.12
CA THR A 709 -30.58 -20.99 16.08
C THR A 709 -29.87 -21.16 17.42
N LEU A 710 -28.55 -21.39 17.42
CA LEU A 710 -27.79 -21.53 18.67
C LEU A 710 -27.76 -20.22 19.46
N LEU A 711 -27.53 -19.09 18.79
CA LEU A 711 -27.46 -17.78 19.42
C LEU A 711 -28.84 -17.33 19.95
N GLU A 712 -29.91 -17.55 19.19
CA GLU A 712 -31.29 -17.29 19.63
C GLU A 712 -31.64 -18.06 20.93
N ILE A 713 -31.24 -19.34 21.02
CA ILE A 713 -31.46 -20.15 22.23
C ILE A 713 -30.69 -19.57 23.42
N TRP A 714 -29.46 -19.10 23.21
CA TRP A 714 -28.62 -18.54 24.26
C TRP A 714 -29.09 -17.16 24.72
N GLU A 715 -29.57 -16.29 23.81
CA GLU A 715 -30.17 -15.00 24.19
C GLU A 715 -31.40 -15.18 25.09
N GLY A 716 -32.16 -16.26 24.88
CA GLY A 716 -33.31 -16.61 25.72
C GLY A 716 -32.97 -17.12 27.13
N HIS A 717 -31.69 -17.32 27.45
CA HIS A 717 -31.21 -17.85 28.74
C HIS A 717 -30.16 -16.90 29.37
N PRO A 718 -30.59 -15.85 30.09
CA PRO A 718 -29.70 -14.85 30.70
C PRO A 718 -28.84 -15.39 31.86
#